data_AF-A0A8T5SXA3-F1
#
_entry.id   AF-A0A8T5SXA3-F1
#
_cell.length_a   1.000
_cell.length_b   1.000
_cell.length_c   1.000
_cell.angle_alpha   90.00
_cell.angle_beta   90.00
_cell.angle_gamma   90.00
#
_symmetry.space_group_name_H-M   'P 1'
#
loop_
_entity.id
_entity.type
_entity.pdbx_description
1 polymer ?
#
loop_
_entity_poly.entity_id
_entity_poly.type
_entity_poly.pdbx_seq_one_letter_code
_entity_poly.pdbx_strand_id
1 'polypeptide(L)'
;MATLKLTKNALTVLEKRYLLRDENKKPLETPEGLFKRVADFIGGTEEEKEKFFELMTSLRFLPNSPTLMNAGTKLGMLSACFVLPVEDDMASIFDAVKHAALIQQGGGGTGFSFSRIRPTNDVVKTTGGVACFPSSVRINTNKGLLKIEDIVNSDEPIKALTHEGFFEIVSKYDNGIASVYETQVSNGYSLRTTLNHKFLAIKDGEISLRPLSELNESDYLLLMANEIEENSPSLVELKTKISETEVYTVDLDEDLAYLIGLSYADGNIVNNGRHYHINISLNIAQNDVINKIKKIAKTKLDYDIKEYQRKEYNKTELRIHGKKYVKLLEENQLLKEKCEFIKIPEKIFHSPINVVCSFIAGYFDGDGTVGKNGRISIKTVSKQMNNDLSLLVTRLGVLSTSFLDTFNQRSRNNKLVYRLSIPTALFKERFIQYISPYSVKLKNYILKQGSTNRIFSFPFNILQKISDPKTRAKVSKTIIPYNKKVTSRKALRRLICESETFGITPDQLLFFKKLDKLHPVKIQKISEIGRERVFNLEVSEINMLSANGFYVSNSGPISFMEVFNSATNTIKQGGCIATDSLIRTDTGSMPIGELLNCPPLGDNPTRSLVYDGDDFNLAYISMDNSVADVIKISTDLGIEIEPTYNHLIANIDENGDFLWKRAEDLKKDDWIVVVLGGHNGTDALLPQIEDQHFNANKILIPERITPELGEILGLYMADGCISTNGRLVFSLDNKDSDLIQRIQDLMIKTFELSVGIVDDKETYSDLIFYSHDLCDYFEKMKWKKTSSADAFIPQIIFQSSAIVAMSFVRGLFAGDGDVHSDGYPRYYSISETLVKQLQQLLLGLDIVSSIVVN
;
A
#
# COMPACT_ATOMS: atom_id res chain seq x y z
N MET A 1 -20.40 -63.16 1.01
CA MET A 1 -20.13 -61.71 0.91
C MET A 1 -19.06 -61.38 1.93
N ALA A 2 -17.91 -60.87 1.50
CA ALA A 2 -16.88 -60.39 2.42
C ALA A 2 -17.43 -59.18 3.17
N THR A 3 -17.43 -59.21 4.50
CA THR A 3 -17.84 -58.08 5.33
C THR A 3 -16.87 -56.92 5.09
N LEU A 4 -17.39 -55.76 4.71
CA LEU A 4 -16.59 -54.55 4.53
C LEU A 4 -15.94 -54.20 5.88
N LYS A 5 -14.63 -54.40 6.00
CA LYS A 5 -13.88 -54.11 7.23
C LYS A 5 -13.15 -52.78 7.09
N LEU A 6 -13.81 -51.70 7.47
CA LEU A 6 -13.21 -50.37 7.56
C LEU A 6 -12.75 -50.07 8.98
N THR A 7 -11.64 -49.34 9.11
CA THR A 7 -11.19 -48.83 10.41
C THR A 7 -12.14 -47.75 10.93
N LYS A 8 -12.13 -47.50 12.24
CA LYS A 8 -12.93 -46.43 12.85
C LYS A 8 -12.64 -45.08 12.20
N ASN A 9 -11.37 -44.77 11.93
CA ASN A 9 -10.97 -43.53 11.24
C ASN A 9 -11.52 -43.46 9.81
N ALA A 10 -11.45 -44.55 9.04
CA ALA A 10 -12.00 -44.57 7.69
C ALA A 10 -13.51 -44.33 7.67
N LEU A 11 -14.24 -44.91 8.63
CA LEU A 11 -15.68 -44.66 8.79
C LEU A 11 -15.97 -43.18 9.10
N THR A 12 -15.24 -42.59 10.05
CA THR A 12 -15.37 -41.17 10.40
C THR A 12 -15.10 -40.27 9.19
N VAL A 13 -14.01 -40.53 8.44
CA VAL A 13 -13.64 -39.74 7.26
C VAL A 13 -14.68 -39.86 6.16
N LEU A 14 -15.19 -41.07 5.89
CA LEU A 14 -16.24 -41.29 4.90
C LEU A 14 -17.51 -40.55 5.28
N GLU A 15 -17.95 -40.68 6.53
CA GLU A 15 -19.15 -39.99 7.04
C GLU A 15 -19.02 -38.48 6.93
N LYS A 16 -17.87 -37.92 7.31
CA LYS A 16 -17.63 -36.47 7.29
C LYS A 16 -17.50 -35.89 5.89
N ARG A 17 -16.87 -36.60 4.95
CA ARG A 17 -16.45 -36.01 3.68
C ARG A 17 -17.05 -36.61 2.41
N TYR A 18 -17.48 -37.88 2.43
CA TYR A 18 -17.76 -38.62 1.20
C TYR A 18 -19.20 -39.11 1.06
N LEU A 19 -19.89 -39.40 2.17
CA LEU A 19 -21.28 -39.84 2.12
C LEU A 19 -22.19 -38.66 1.74
N LEU A 20 -23.13 -38.91 0.83
CA LEU A 20 -24.21 -37.97 0.51
C LEU A 20 -25.00 -37.60 1.75
N ARG A 21 -25.46 -36.35 1.81
CA ARG A 21 -26.19 -35.80 2.95
C ARG A 21 -27.51 -35.16 2.54
N ASP A 22 -28.46 -35.16 3.47
CA ASP A 22 -29.72 -34.42 3.33
C ASP A 22 -29.55 -32.93 3.68
N GLU A 23 -30.65 -32.19 3.58
CA GLU A 23 -30.72 -30.74 3.89
C GLU A 23 -30.34 -30.44 5.36
N ASN A 24 -30.44 -31.43 6.25
CA ASN A 24 -30.07 -31.34 7.67
C ASN A 24 -28.68 -31.92 7.96
N LYS A 25 -27.84 -32.10 6.93
CA LYS A 25 -26.48 -32.64 6.99
C LYS A 25 -26.38 -34.08 7.52
N LYS A 26 -27.45 -34.88 7.53
CA LYS A 26 -27.40 -36.30 7.92
C LYS A 26 -26.99 -37.19 6.74
N PRO A 27 -26.16 -38.23 6.95
CA PRO A 27 -25.79 -39.17 5.88
C PRO A 27 -27.01 -39.89 5.30
N LEU A 28 -27.13 -39.89 3.97
CA LEU A 28 -28.18 -40.55 3.18
C LEU A 28 -27.75 -41.93 2.65
N GLU A 29 -26.45 -42.24 2.69
CA GLU A 29 -25.90 -43.51 2.22
C GLU A 29 -24.89 -44.07 3.22
N THR A 30 -24.66 -45.39 3.19
CA THR A 30 -23.59 -46.05 3.96
C THR A 30 -22.30 -46.11 3.14
N PRO A 31 -21.13 -46.45 3.73
CA PRO A 31 -19.91 -46.72 2.96
C PRO A 31 -20.09 -47.75 1.83
N GLU A 32 -20.85 -48.81 2.06
CA GLU A 32 -21.23 -49.78 1.02
C GLU A 32 -22.12 -49.11 -0.04
N GLY A 33 -23.07 -48.28 0.37
CA GLY A 33 -23.93 -47.50 -0.53
C GLY A 33 -23.13 -46.56 -1.43
N LEU A 34 -22.14 -45.85 -0.89
CA LEU A 34 -21.18 -45.02 -1.61
C LEU A 34 -20.44 -45.84 -2.68
N PHE A 35 -19.84 -46.98 -2.29
CA PHE A 35 -19.11 -47.82 -3.25
C PHE A 35 -20.04 -48.41 -4.32
N LYS A 36 -21.28 -48.74 -3.97
CA LYS A 36 -22.27 -49.23 -4.92
C LYS A 36 -22.66 -48.13 -5.92
N ARG A 37 -22.95 -46.92 -5.43
CA ARG A 37 -23.22 -45.74 -6.28
C ARG A 37 -22.08 -45.46 -7.24
N VAL A 38 -20.84 -45.44 -6.75
CA VAL A 38 -19.66 -45.19 -7.56
C VAL A 38 -19.50 -46.30 -8.61
N ALA A 39 -19.61 -47.57 -8.21
CA ALA A 39 -19.49 -48.71 -9.12
C ALA A 39 -20.57 -48.69 -10.21
N ASP A 40 -21.82 -48.40 -9.83
CA ASP A 40 -22.96 -48.34 -10.75
C ASP A 40 -22.84 -47.18 -11.75
N PHE A 41 -22.16 -46.09 -11.37
CA PHE A 41 -21.93 -44.94 -12.25
C PHE A 41 -20.76 -45.15 -13.22
N ILE A 42 -19.66 -45.77 -12.78
CA ILE A 42 -18.46 -45.94 -13.61
C ILE A 42 -18.47 -47.23 -14.45
N GLY A 43 -19.22 -48.25 -14.04
CA GLY A 43 -19.34 -49.52 -14.77
C GLY A 43 -20.35 -49.43 -15.92
N GLY A 44 -19.93 -49.78 -17.13
CA GLY A 44 -20.78 -49.75 -18.32
C GLY A 44 -21.70 -50.97 -18.46
N THR A 45 -21.30 -52.11 -17.89
CA THR A 45 -22.05 -53.38 -17.87
C THR A 45 -22.26 -53.88 -16.44
N GLU A 46 -23.24 -54.75 -16.21
CA GLU A 46 -23.48 -55.32 -14.87
C GLU A 46 -22.27 -56.07 -14.31
N GLU A 47 -21.52 -56.77 -15.18
CA GLU A 47 -20.28 -57.46 -14.80
C GLU A 47 -19.19 -56.47 -14.34
N GLU A 48 -19.02 -55.33 -15.03
CA GLU A 48 -18.08 -54.29 -14.64
C GLU A 48 -18.48 -53.61 -13.33
N LYS A 49 -19.77 -53.33 -13.12
CA LYS A 49 -20.27 -52.74 -11.87
C LYS A 49 -19.98 -53.65 -10.68
N GLU A 50 -20.26 -54.94 -10.82
CA GLU A 50 -20.00 -55.92 -9.76
C GLU A 50 -18.50 -56.04 -9.47
N LYS A 51 -17.67 -56.03 -10.52
CA LYS A 51 -16.21 -56.05 -10.40
C LYS A 51 -15.65 -54.80 -9.71
N PHE A 52 -16.10 -53.60 -10.09
CA PHE A 52 -15.68 -52.35 -9.44
C PHE A 52 -16.12 -52.29 -7.98
N PHE A 53 -17.34 -52.75 -7.68
CA PHE A 53 -17.84 -52.85 -6.31
C PHE A 53 -16.98 -53.81 -5.47
N GLU A 54 -16.66 -55.00 -5.99
CA GLU A 54 -15.77 -55.95 -5.31
C GLU A 54 -14.38 -55.36 -5.07
N LEU A 55 -13.81 -54.67 -6.07
CA LEU A 55 -12.49 -54.06 -5.98
C LEU A 55 -12.43 -52.96 -4.90
N MET A 56 -13.45 -52.11 -4.80
CA MET A 56 -13.54 -51.05 -3.77
C MET A 56 -13.83 -51.62 -2.38
N THR A 57 -14.76 -52.58 -2.28
CA THR A 57 -15.09 -53.20 -0.99
C THR A 57 -13.97 -54.08 -0.43
N SER A 58 -13.15 -54.67 -1.30
CA SER A 58 -11.91 -55.37 -0.90
C SER A 58 -10.71 -54.45 -0.68
N LEU A 59 -10.86 -53.13 -0.89
CA LEU A 59 -9.79 -52.12 -0.82
C LEU A 59 -8.59 -52.40 -1.74
N ARG A 60 -8.77 -53.24 -2.76
CA ARG A 60 -7.74 -53.51 -3.80
C ARG A 60 -7.61 -52.34 -4.77
N PHE A 61 -8.64 -51.53 -4.90
CA PHE A 61 -8.65 -50.32 -5.72
C PHE A 61 -9.62 -49.31 -5.12
N LEU A 62 -9.19 -48.05 -5.02
CA LEU A 62 -10.07 -46.93 -4.73
C LEU A 62 -9.81 -45.84 -5.78
N PRO A 63 -10.85 -45.25 -6.37
CA PRO A 63 -10.68 -44.10 -7.24
C PRO A 63 -10.32 -42.86 -6.40
N ASN A 64 -9.90 -41.79 -7.07
CA ASN A 64 -9.61 -40.51 -6.43
C ASN A 64 -10.82 -39.92 -5.68
N SER A 65 -10.56 -38.97 -4.77
CA SER A 65 -11.60 -38.38 -3.93
C SER A 65 -12.79 -37.78 -4.68
N PRO A 66 -12.61 -37.01 -5.78
CA PRO A 66 -13.75 -36.48 -6.54
C PRO A 66 -14.62 -37.55 -7.18
N THR A 67 -14.06 -38.69 -7.61
CA THR A 67 -14.89 -39.80 -8.09
C THR A 67 -15.77 -40.37 -6.98
N LEU A 68 -15.22 -40.55 -5.76
CA LEU A 68 -16.00 -41.01 -4.62
C LEU A 68 -17.12 -40.01 -4.26
N MET A 69 -16.79 -38.73 -4.21
CA MET A 69 -17.74 -37.66 -3.84
C MET A 69 -18.82 -37.44 -4.91
N ASN A 70 -18.47 -37.45 -6.19
CA ASN A 70 -19.33 -36.90 -7.26
C ASN A 70 -19.94 -37.94 -8.21
N ALA A 71 -19.52 -39.20 -8.21
CA ALA A 71 -20.08 -40.21 -9.10
C ALA A 71 -21.60 -40.40 -8.86
N GLY A 72 -22.43 -40.25 -9.89
CA GLY A 72 -23.88 -40.38 -9.74
C GLY A 72 -24.56 -39.22 -8.98
N THR A 73 -23.86 -38.09 -8.77
CA THR A 73 -24.44 -36.87 -8.18
C THR A 73 -24.63 -35.78 -9.25
N LYS A 74 -25.32 -34.68 -8.90
CA LYS A 74 -25.53 -33.55 -9.81
C LYS A 74 -24.24 -32.82 -10.20
N LEU A 75 -23.18 -32.91 -9.39
CA LEU A 75 -21.88 -32.27 -9.66
C LEU A 75 -21.09 -33.01 -10.75
N GLY A 76 -21.11 -34.35 -10.74
CA GLY A 76 -20.63 -35.19 -11.85
C GLY A 76 -19.13 -35.12 -12.19
N MET A 77 -18.31 -34.43 -11.40
CA MET A 77 -16.87 -34.26 -11.67
C MET A 77 -16.02 -35.36 -11.05
N LEU A 78 -15.51 -36.28 -11.88
CA LEU A 78 -14.74 -37.45 -11.43
C LEU A 78 -13.22 -37.20 -11.32
N SER A 79 -12.67 -36.26 -12.10
CA SER A 79 -11.23 -36.02 -12.14
C SER A 79 -10.76 -35.10 -11.01
N ALA A 80 -9.53 -35.32 -10.51
CA ALA A 80 -8.95 -34.55 -9.40
C ALA A 80 -8.02 -33.43 -9.83
N CYS A 81 -7.32 -33.57 -10.95
CA CYS A 81 -6.35 -32.58 -11.38
C CYS A 81 -6.66 -32.17 -12.81
N PHE A 82 -6.78 -30.88 -13.03
CA PHE A 82 -7.03 -30.29 -14.35
C PHE A 82 -5.87 -29.38 -14.69
N VAL A 83 -5.42 -29.43 -15.95
CA VAL A 83 -4.48 -28.43 -16.47
C VAL A 83 -5.26 -27.53 -17.41
N LEU A 84 -5.40 -26.27 -17.02
CA LEU A 84 -6.07 -25.25 -17.82
C LEU A 84 -5.05 -24.60 -18.77
N PRO A 85 -5.30 -24.63 -20.08
CA PRO A 85 -4.53 -23.83 -21.02
C PRO A 85 -4.87 -22.35 -20.81
N VAL A 86 -3.87 -21.48 -20.90
CA VAL A 86 -4.07 -20.04 -20.88
C VAL A 86 -3.49 -19.48 -22.17
N GLU A 87 -4.36 -19.04 -23.08
CA GLU A 87 -3.93 -18.36 -24.31
C GLU A 87 -3.57 -16.90 -24.03
N ASP A 88 -2.85 -16.28 -24.95
CA ASP A 88 -2.38 -14.89 -24.85
C ASP A 88 -3.46 -13.85 -25.21
N ASP A 89 -4.65 -13.99 -24.61
CA ASP A 89 -5.77 -13.07 -24.75
C ASP A 89 -6.61 -12.97 -23.46
N MET A 90 -7.25 -11.81 -23.25
CA MET A 90 -7.98 -11.54 -22.01
C MET A 90 -9.19 -12.46 -21.80
N ALA A 91 -9.88 -12.88 -22.87
CA ALA A 91 -11.06 -13.73 -22.74
C ALA A 91 -10.64 -15.12 -22.27
N SER A 92 -9.64 -15.73 -22.90
CA SER A 92 -9.06 -17.02 -22.48
C SER A 92 -8.52 -16.96 -21.06
N ILE A 93 -7.86 -15.87 -20.69
CA ILE A 93 -7.34 -15.65 -19.34
C ILE A 93 -8.49 -15.65 -18.30
N PHE A 94 -9.55 -14.88 -18.53
CA PHE A 94 -10.69 -14.83 -17.60
C PHE A 94 -11.51 -16.13 -17.61
N ASP A 95 -11.60 -16.81 -18.76
CA ASP A 95 -12.19 -18.14 -18.84
C ASP A 95 -11.39 -19.16 -18.04
N ALA A 96 -10.05 -19.12 -18.08
CA ALA A 96 -9.19 -19.97 -17.27
C ALA A 96 -9.40 -19.71 -15.76
N VAL A 97 -9.52 -18.43 -15.35
CA VAL A 97 -9.83 -18.08 -13.95
C VAL A 97 -11.23 -18.59 -13.55
N LYS A 98 -12.24 -18.40 -14.40
CA LYS A 98 -13.61 -18.90 -14.18
C LYS A 98 -13.63 -20.42 -14.08
N HIS A 99 -12.98 -21.12 -14.99
CA HIS A 99 -12.89 -22.58 -14.98
C HIS A 99 -12.16 -23.07 -13.74
N ALA A 100 -11.10 -22.39 -13.33
CA ALA A 100 -10.40 -22.73 -12.10
C ALA A 100 -11.31 -22.63 -10.88
N ALA A 101 -12.10 -21.56 -10.76
CA ALA A 101 -13.06 -21.39 -9.69
C ALA A 101 -14.14 -22.49 -9.68
N LEU A 102 -14.68 -22.86 -10.85
CA LEU A 102 -15.68 -23.94 -10.97
C LEU A 102 -15.09 -25.32 -10.65
N ILE A 103 -13.85 -25.59 -11.06
CA ILE A 103 -13.15 -26.85 -10.77
C ILE A 103 -12.88 -26.96 -9.27
N GLN A 104 -12.41 -25.89 -8.64
CA GLN A 104 -12.17 -25.84 -7.20
C GLN A 104 -13.48 -25.97 -6.41
N GLN A 105 -14.56 -25.35 -6.87
CA GLN A 105 -15.91 -25.56 -6.31
C GLN A 105 -16.32 -27.03 -6.33
N GLY A 106 -15.96 -27.77 -7.37
CA GLY A 106 -16.21 -29.22 -7.48
C GLY A 106 -15.26 -30.12 -6.70
N GLY A 107 -14.25 -29.57 -6.01
CA GLY A 107 -13.23 -30.31 -5.28
C GLY A 107 -12.02 -30.76 -6.12
N GLY A 108 -11.83 -30.18 -7.31
CA GLY A 108 -10.70 -30.45 -8.20
C GLY A 108 -9.55 -29.45 -8.00
N GLY A 109 -8.31 -29.92 -8.14
CA GLY A 109 -7.10 -29.10 -8.23
C GLY A 109 -6.85 -28.59 -9.65
N THR A 110 -6.20 -27.43 -9.74
CA THR A 110 -5.95 -26.72 -11.00
C THR A 110 -4.45 -26.45 -11.18
N GLY A 111 -3.90 -26.92 -12.29
CA GLY A 111 -2.62 -26.46 -12.83
C GLY A 111 -2.87 -25.56 -14.05
N PHE A 112 -1.93 -24.69 -14.36
CA PHE A 112 -2.03 -23.75 -15.47
C PHE A 112 -0.84 -23.93 -16.42
N SER A 113 -1.11 -23.98 -17.72
CA SER A 113 -0.06 -23.95 -18.74
C SER A 113 0.11 -22.52 -19.24
N PHE A 114 1.16 -21.85 -18.75
CA PHE A 114 1.51 -20.48 -19.16
C PHE A 114 2.42 -20.43 -20.39
N SER A 115 2.76 -21.57 -20.99
CA SER A 115 3.70 -21.65 -22.12
C SER A 115 3.27 -20.86 -23.35
N ARG A 116 1.98 -20.48 -23.42
CA ARG A 116 1.40 -19.71 -24.54
C ARG A 116 1.24 -18.23 -24.21
N ILE A 117 1.37 -17.83 -22.94
CA ILE A 117 1.38 -16.42 -22.54
C ILE A 117 2.73 -15.82 -22.92
N ARG A 118 2.70 -14.60 -23.45
CA ARG A 118 3.91 -13.85 -23.77
C ARG A 118 4.75 -13.55 -22.51
N PRO A 119 6.09 -13.45 -22.60
CA PRO A 119 6.94 -13.03 -21.49
C PRO A 119 6.57 -11.63 -20.96
N THR A 120 6.95 -11.36 -19.71
CA THR A 120 6.85 -10.00 -19.14
C THR A 120 7.54 -8.99 -20.07
N ASN A 121 6.87 -7.86 -20.32
CA ASN A 121 7.27 -6.78 -21.24
C ASN A 121 7.23 -7.10 -22.75
N ASP A 122 6.71 -8.25 -23.18
CA ASP A 122 6.56 -8.56 -24.60
C ASP A 122 5.33 -7.85 -25.23
N VAL A 123 5.39 -7.60 -26.53
CA VAL A 123 4.47 -6.72 -27.25
C VAL A 123 3.07 -7.34 -27.39
N VAL A 124 2.04 -6.60 -26.97
CA VAL A 124 0.62 -7.01 -27.12
C VAL A 124 0.13 -6.75 -28.54
N LYS A 125 0.04 -7.81 -29.35
CA LYS A 125 -0.25 -7.73 -30.80
C LYS A 125 -1.66 -7.21 -31.14
N THR A 126 -2.64 -7.39 -30.25
CA THR A 126 -4.06 -7.06 -30.47
C THR A 126 -4.52 -5.73 -29.88
N THR A 127 -3.77 -5.10 -28.96
CA THR A 127 -4.14 -3.79 -28.39
C THR A 127 -3.60 -2.58 -29.15
N GLY A 128 -2.73 -2.75 -30.14
CA GLY A 128 -2.46 -1.75 -31.19
C GLY A 128 -2.06 -0.33 -30.74
N GLY A 129 -1.83 -0.08 -29.46
CA GLY A 129 -1.44 1.24 -28.96
C GLY A 129 -1.11 1.15 -27.50
N VAL A 130 0.18 1.04 -27.23
CA VAL A 130 0.73 1.36 -25.92
C VAL A 130 0.36 2.82 -25.65
N ALA A 131 -0.22 3.09 -24.48
CA ALA A 131 -0.65 4.42 -24.07
C ALA A 131 0.56 5.32 -23.81
N CYS A 132 1.11 5.99 -24.83
CA CYS A 132 2.38 6.69 -24.72
C CYS A 132 2.29 8.19 -24.97
N PHE A 133 3.35 8.90 -24.55
CA PHE A 133 3.60 10.30 -24.85
C PHE A 133 4.81 10.45 -25.79
N PRO A 134 4.84 11.41 -26.72
CA PRO A 134 6.06 11.75 -27.44
C PRO A 134 7.08 12.45 -26.52
N SER A 135 8.35 12.47 -26.93
CA SER A 135 9.48 13.03 -26.16
C SER A 135 9.25 14.43 -25.58
N SER A 136 8.51 15.26 -26.30
CA SER A 136 8.28 16.67 -25.92
C SER A 136 7.31 16.90 -24.76
N VAL A 137 6.54 15.87 -24.35
CA VAL A 137 5.57 16.01 -23.26
C VAL A 137 6.28 16.18 -21.93
N ARG A 138 5.82 17.14 -21.12
CA ARG A 138 6.37 17.40 -19.79
C ARG A 138 5.51 16.81 -18.71
N ILE A 139 6.15 16.10 -17.78
CA ILE A 139 5.55 15.52 -16.59
C ILE A 139 5.85 16.44 -15.42
N ASN A 140 4.86 16.66 -14.55
CA ASN A 140 5.07 17.41 -13.33
C ASN A 140 5.74 16.52 -12.29
N THR A 141 6.96 16.87 -11.87
CA THR A 141 7.78 16.04 -10.97
C THR A 141 8.30 16.83 -9.78
N ASN A 142 8.84 16.14 -8.79
CA ASN A 142 9.54 16.76 -7.65
C ASN A 142 10.80 17.55 -8.06
N LYS A 143 11.29 17.37 -9.29
CA LYS A 143 12.43 18.10 -9.87
C LYS A 143 12.00 19.15 -10.91
N GLY A 144 10.73 19.58 -10.88
CA GLY A 144 10.16 20.52 -11.84
C GLY A 144 9.44 19.84 -12.99
N LEU A 145 9.25 20.57 -14.10
CA LEU A 145 8.59 20.05 -15.29
C LEU A 145 9.63 19.43 -16.23
N LEU A 146 9.84 18.13 -16.09
CA LEU A 146 10.79 17.37 -16.91
C LEU A 146 10.10 16.82 -18.15
N LYS A 147 10.81 16.75 -19.28
CA LYS A 147 10.30 15.99 -20.44
C LYS A 147 10.32 14.51 -20.13
N ILE A 148 9.38 13.77 -20.70
CA ILE A 148 9.32 12.32 -20.50
C ILE A 148 10.59 11.61 -20.98
N GLU A 149 11.19 12.07 -22.08
CA GLU A 149 12.47 11.52 -22.59
C GLU A 149 13.61 11.72 -21.58
N ASP A 150 13.69 12.89 -20.93
CA ASP A 150 14.70 13.16 -19.91
C ASP A 150 14.50 12.30 -18.65
N ILE A 151 13.24 12.00 -18.31
CA ILE A 151 12.90 11.11 -17.19
C ILE A 151 13.31 9.67 -17.50
N VAL A 152 12.98 9.18 -18.71
CA VAL A 152 13.28 7.81 -19.15
C VAL A 152 14.79 7.57 -19.25
N ASN A 153 15.54 8.57 -19.71
CA ASN A 153 17.00 8.50 -19.85
C ASN A 153 17.78 8.78 -18.54
N SER A 154 17.09 9.05 -17.43
CA SER A 154 17.71 9.35 -16.14
C SER A 154 17.72 8.11 -15.24
N ASP A 155 18.82 7.87 -14.54
CA ASP A 155 18.90 6.84 -13.48
C ASP A 155 18.48 7.38 -12.10
N GLU A 156 18.21 8.68 -12.00
CA GLU A 156 17.86 9.29 -10.71
C GLU A 156 16.43 8.93 -10.29
N PRO A 157 16.18 8.78 -8.97
CA PRO A 157 14.83 8.63 -8.44
C PRO A 157 14.05 9.92 -8.66
N ILE A 158 12.92 9.81 -9.37
CA ILE A 158 12.04 10.92 -9.73
C ILE A 158 10.62 10.54 -9.29
N LYS A 159 9.93 11.50 -8.67
CA LYS A 159 8.53 11.35 -8.28
C LYS A 159 7.63 12.16 -9.19
N ALA A 160 6.58 11.54 -9.72
CA ALA A 160 5.55 12.21 -10.52
C ALA A 160 4.44 12.75 -9.60
N LEU A 161 3.90 13.92 -9.95
CA LEU A 161 2.76 14.49 -9.26
C LEU A 161 1.46 13.82 -9.72
N THR A 162 0.71 13.31 -8.75
CA THR A 162 -0.62 12.71 -8.88
C THR A 162 -1.66 13.56 -8.13
N HIS A 163 -2.93 13.16 -8.17
CA HIS A 163 -3.97 13.81 -7.37
C HIS A 163 -3.80 13.71 -5.84
N GLU A 164 -2.98 12.77 -5.37
CA GLU A 164 -2.73 12.51 -3.94
C GLU A 164 -1.35 12.95 -3.49
N GLY A 165 -0.51 13.48 -4.39
CA GLY A 165 0.81 13.99 -4.05
C GLY A 165 1.88 13.43 -4.99
N PHE A 166 3.13 13.42 -4.51
CA PHE A 166 4.27 12.91 -5.28
C PHE A 166 4.51 11.43 -5.02
N PHE A 167 4.41 10.62 -6.08
CA PHE A 167 4.63 9.17 -6.04
C PHE A 167 5.81 8.78 -6.93
N GLU A 168 6.49 7.69 -6.58
CA GLU A 168 7.71 7.26 -7.26
C GLU A 168 7.42 6.71 -8.65
N ILE A 169 8.28 7.06 -9.61
CA ILE A 169 8.26 6.43 -10.94
C ILE A 169 9.05 5.12 -10.85
N VAL A 170 8.34 4.00 -10.86
CA VAL A 170 8.91 2.65 -10.66
C VAL A 170 9.44 2.02 -11.93
N SER A 171 8.82 2.33 -13.08
CA SER A 171 9.22 1.79 -14.39
C SER A 171 9.19 2.87 -15.47
N LYS A 172 10.14 2.76 -16.42
CA LYS A 172 10.35 3.70 -17.52
C LYS A 172 10.43 2.93 -18.82
N TYR A 173 9.61 3.31 -19.80
CA TYR A 173 9.50 2.57 -21.06
C TYR A 173 9.74 3.48 -22.26
N ASP A 174 10.64 3.05 -23.15
CA ASP A 174 10.76 3.57 -24.51
C ASP A 174 10.08 2.59 -25.47
N ASN A 175 8.93 2.99 -26.00
CA ASN A 175 8.07 2.13 -26.80
C ASN A 175 8.29 2.32 -28.31
N GLY A 176 9.40 2.94 -28.73
CA GLY A 176 9.72 3.13 -30.13
C GLY A 176 8.78 4.11 -30.82
N ILE A 177 8.42 3.87 -32.09
CA ILE A 177 7.74 4.86 -32.94
C ILE A 177 6.24 4.54 -33.11
N ALA A 178 5.36 5.47 -32.70
CA ALA A 178 3.89 5.33 -32.81
C ALA A 178 3.23 6.59 -33.39
N SER A 179 2.00 6.45 -33.89
CA SER A 179 1.18 7.59 -34.33
C SER A 179 0.71 8.43 -33.13
N VAL A 180 0.90 9.75 -33.25
CA VAL A 180 0.65 10.73 -32.20
C VAL A 180 -0.43 11.71 -32.65
N TYR A 181 -1.32 12.03 -31.71
CA TYR A 181 -2.45 12.92 -31.88
C TYR A 181 -2.33 14.08 -30.89
N GLU A 182 -2.53 15.31 -31.37
CA GLU A 182 -2.60 16.50 -30.53
C GLU A 182 -4.06 16.78 -30.16
N THR A 183 -4.34 16.78 -28.86
CA THR A 183 -5.63 17.14 -28.29
C THR A 183 -5.55 18.58 -27.78
N GLN A 184 -6.33 19.48 -28.36
CA GLN A 184 -6.42 20.89 -27.98
C GLN A 184 -7.74 21.14 -27.25
N VAL A 185 -7.70 21.91 -26.14
CA VAL A 185 -8.87 22.23 -25.31
C VAL A 185 -9.18 23.72 -25.30
N SER A 186 -10.39 24.07 -24.82
CA SER A 186 -10.99 25.39 -24.99
C SER A 186 -10.28 26.58 -24.35
N ASN A 187 -9.41 26.34 -23.38
CA ASN A 187 -8.57 27.36 -22.75
C ASN A 187 -7.16 27.44 -23.35
N GLY A 188 -6.88 26.70 -24.42
CA GLY A 188 -5.65 26.75 -25.20
C GLY A 188 -4.52 25.83 -24.72
N TYR A 189 -4.79 24.97 -23.74
CA TYR A 189 -3.88 23.86 -23.39
C TYR A 189 -3.95 22.78 -24.48
N SER A 190 -2.87 22.01 -24.58
CA SER A 190 -2.83 20.87 -25.49
C SER A 190 -1.91 19.78 -24.97
N LEU A 191 -2.24 18.54 -25.30
CA LEU A 191 -1.43 17.38 -24.99
C LEU A 191 -1.35 16.45 -26.20
N ARG A 192 -0.15 15.93 -26.45
CA ARG A 192 0.12 14.98 -27.52
C ARG A 192 0.22 13.57 -26.95
N THR A 193 -0.51 12.63 -27.51
CA THR A 193 -0.55 11.22 -27.06
C THR A 193 -0.89 10.28 -28.20
N THR A 194 -0.67 8.98 -27.99
CA THR A 194 -1.30 7.92 -28.80
C THR A 194 -2.82 7.86 -28.57
N LEU A 195 -3.60 7.28 -29.48
CA LEU A 195 -5.08 7.15 -29.36
C LEU A 195 -5.54 6.38 -28.12
N ASN A 196 -4.76 5.40 -27.66
CA ASN A 196 -5.15 4.57 -26.52
C ASN A 196 -4.81 5.19 -25.17
N HIS A 197 -4.14 6.35 -25.17
CA HIS A 197 -3.77 7.00 -23.92
C HIS A 197 -5.02 7.55 -23.22
N LYS A 198 -5.19 7.23 -21.93
CA LYS A 198 -6.42 7.56 -21.20
C LYS A 198 -6.31 8.91 -20.53
N PHE A 199 -7.33 9.73 -20.73
CA PHE A 199 -7.52 10.99 -20.05
C PHE A 199 -8.59 10.85 -18.98
N LEU A 200 -8.43 11.55 -17.86
CA LEU A 200 -9.56 11.72 -16.95
C LEU A 200 -10.52 12.73 -17.58
N ALA A 201 -11.69 12.22 -17.98
CA ALA A 201 -12.66 12.95 -18.77
C ALA A 201 -14.04 12.95 -18.09
N ILE A 202 -14.84 13.96 -18.42
CA ILE A 202 -16.28 13.98 -18.17
C ILE A 202 -16.98 13.69 -19.49
N LYS A 203 -17.68 12.57 -19.52
CA LYS A 203 -18.55 12.15 -20.63
C LYS A 203 -19.87 11.68 -20.03
N ASP A 204 -20.99 12.16 -20.58
CA ASP A 204 -22.35 11.83 -20.10
C ASP A 204 -22.60 12.13 -18.61
N GLY A 205 -21.89 13.10 -18.03
CA GLY A 205 -22.01 13.49 -16.62
C GLY A 205 -21.20 12.63 -15.65
N GLU A 206 -20.42 11.67 -16.15
CA GLU A 206 -19.56 10.80 -15.35
C GLU A 206 -18.08 11.14 -15.52
N ILE A 207 -17.35 11.16 -14.41
CA ILE A 207 -15.89 11.33 -14.39
C ILE A 207 -15.25 9.94 -14.44
N SER A 208 -14.49 9.65 -15.49
CA SER A 208 -13.81 8.36 -15.67
C SER A 208 -12.56 8.51 -16.54
N LEU A 209 -11.63 7.56 -16.42
CA LEU A 209 -10.49 7.45 -17.35
C LEU A 209 -10.99 6.86 -18.67
N ARG A 210 -10.78 7.59 -19.78
CA ARG A 210 -11.19 7.14 -21.12
C ARG A 210 -10.07 7.32 -22.14
N PRO A 211 -9.82 6.32 -23.00
CA PRO A 211 -8.90 6.45 -24.13
C PRO A 211 -9.26 7.66 -25.02
N LEU A 212 -8.25 8.31 -25.60
CA LEU A 212 -8.48 9.39 -26.56
C LEU A 212 -9.36 8.95 -27.75
N SER A 213 -9.28 7.68 -28.16
CA SER A 213 -10.12 7.09 -29.21
C SER A 213 -11.63 7.10 -28.90
N GLU A 214 -12.02 7.19 -27.63
CA GLU A 214 -13.43 7.23 -27.21
C GLU A 214 -13.96 8.65 -27.00
N LEU A 215 -13.10 9.66 -27.09
CA LEU A 215 -13.42 11.05 -26.79
C LEU A 215 -13.66 11.85 -28.07
N ASN A 216 -14.55 12.83 -27.96
CA ASN A 216 -14.90 13.73 -29.06
C ASN A 216 -14.99 15.19 -28.56
N GLU A 217 -15.19 16.13 -29.48
CA GLU A 217 -15.22 17.57 -29.18
C GLU A 217 -16.37 18.01 -28.24
N SER A 218 -17.35 17.15 -27.95
CA SER A 218 -18.39 17.45 -26.96
C SER A 218 -17.97 17.14 -25.51
N ASP A 219 -16.92 16.34 -25.33
CA ASP A 219 -16.45 15.87 -24.03
C ASP A 219 -15.54 16.91 -23.33
N TYR A 220 -15.35 16.73 -22.02
CA TYR A 220 -14.50 17.60 -21.21
C TYR A 220 -13.32 16.81 -20.64
N LEU A 221 -12.13 17.38 -20.70
CA LEU A 221 -10.94 16.86 -20.03
C LEU A 221 -10.73 17.59 -18.69
N LEU A 222 -10.08 16.92 -17.74
CA LEU A 222 -9.75 17.50 -16.45
C LEU A 222 -8.29 17.94 -16.41
N LEU A 223 -8.09 19.24 -16.18
CA LEU A 223 -6.79 19.83 -15.88
C LEU A 223 -6.56 19.87 -14.36
N MET A 224 -5.29 19.82 -13.98
CA MET A 224 -4.86 19.91 -12.59
C MET A 224 -4.17 21.26 -12.31
N ALA A 225 -4.67 21.97 -11.30
CA ALA A 225 -4.05 23.19 -10.78
C ALA A 225 -3.58 22.91 -9.36
N ASN A 226 -2.27 22.77 -9.16
CA ASN A 226 -1.72 22.30 -7.89
C ASN A 226 -1.81 23.35 -6.77
N GLU A 227 -2.03 22.95 -5.53
CA GLU A 227 -1.67 23.74 -4.34
C GLU A 227 -0.37 23.12 -3.82
N ILE A 228 0.74 23.85 -3.91
CA ILE A 228 2.10 23.29 -3.76
C ILE A 228 2.32 22.82 -2.31
N GLU A 229 2.79 21.57 -2.16
CA GLU A 229 3.58 21.12 -1.00
C GLU A 229 5.08 21.29 -1.31
N GLU A 230 5.83 21.72 -0.30
CA GLU A 230 7.18 22.32 -0.33
C GLU A 230 8.32 21.39 -0.78
N ASN A 231 8.30 20.88 -2.01
CA ASN A 231 9.51 20.29 -2.61
C ASN A 231 10.08 21.20 -3.70
N SER A 232 11.15 21.91 -3.34
CA SER A 232 11.87 22.81 -4.24
C SER A 232 13.19 22.18 -4.70
N PRO A 233 13.40 22.01 -6.03
CA PRO A 233 14.68 21.62 -6.61
C PRO A 233 15.85 22.51 -6.12
N SER A 234 17.07 21.97 -6.12
CA SER A 234 18.28 22.77 -5.88
C SER A 234 18.48 23.83 -6.96
N LEU A 235 19.18 24.92 -6.63
CA LEU A 235 19.55 25.94 -7.60
C LEU A 235 20.45 25.35 -8.69
N VAL A 236 20.27 25.83 -9.93
CA VAL A 236 21.05 25.37 -11.08
C VAL A 236 22.30 26.22 -11.20
N GLU A 237 23.48 25.61 -11.05
CA GLU A 237 24.77 26.29 -11.27
C GLU A 237 24.99 26.59 -12.76
N LEU A 238 25.37 27.82 -13.08
CA LEU A 238 25.74 28.28 -14.43
C LEU A 238 27.24 28.52 -14.51
N LYS A 239 27.85 28.12 -15.63
CA LYS A 239 29.31 28.24 -15.83
C LYS A 239 29.64 28.97 -17.11
N THR A 240 30.68 29.80 -17.10
CA THR A 240 31.25 30.35 -18.33
C THR A 240 32.76 30.53 -18.25
N LYS A 241 33.44 30.35 -19.38
CA LYS A 241 34.88 30.62 -19.47
C LYS A 241 35.16 32.10 -19.71
N ILE A 242 35.82 32.76 -18.76
CA ILE A 242 36.29 34.15 -18.92
C ILE A 242 37.62 34.18 -19.69
N SER A 243 38.54 33.25 -19.37
CA SER A 243 39.85 33.06 -20.03
C SER A 243 40.18 31.56 -20.15
N GLU A 244 41.36 31.20 -20.68
CA GLU A 244 41.80 29.78 -20.76
C GLU A 244 41.95 29.12 -19.37
N THR A 245 42.19 29.92 -18.33
CA THR A 245 42.44 29.45 -16.96
C THR A 245 41.35 29.81 -15.95
N GLU A 246 40.38 30.66 -16.32
CA GLU A 246 39.38 31.20 -15.38
C GLU A 246 37.94 30.85 -15.81
N VAL A 247 37.26 30.11 -14.92
CA VAL A 247 35.83 29.75 -15.05
C VAL A 247 35.03 30.54 -14.02
N TYR A 248 34.02 31.26 -14.48
CA TYR A 248 33.07 31.93 -13.62
C TYR A 248 31.83 31.07 -13.43
N THR A 249 31.45 30.87 -12.17
CA THR A 249 30.27 30.13 -11.76
C THR A 249 29.31 31.05 -11.02
N VAL A 250 28.01 30.91 -11.29
CA VAL A 250 26.95 31.63 -10.58
C VAL A 250 25.68 30.80 -10.58
N ASP A 251 24.96 30.80 -9.47
CA ASP A 251 23.69 30.09 -9.38
C ASP A 251 22.58 30.85 -10.10
N LEU A 252 21.69 30.10 -10.75
CA LEU A 252 20.44 30.62 -11.30
C LEU A 252 19.44 30.88 -10.16
N ASP A 253 19.65 31.99 -9.49
CA ASP A 253 18.80 32.50 -8.41
C ASP A 253 17.66 33.40 -8.93
N GLU A 254 16.86 33.97 -8.03
CA GLU A 254 15.72 34.80 -8.37
C GLU A 254 16.12 36.09 -9.10
N ASP A 255 17.23 36.70 -8.73
CA ASP A 255 17.70 37.97 -9.33
C ASP A 255 18.13 37.74 -10.79
N LEU A 256 18.89 36.67 -11.04
CA LEU A 256 19.33 36.30 -12.38
C LEU A 256 18.15 35.86 -13.25
N ALA A 257 17.23 35.06 -12.69
CA ALA A 257 16.02 34.64 -13.40
C ALA A 257 15.11 35.81 -13.77
N TYR A 258 14.97 36.81 -12.90
CA TYR A 258 14.25 38.06 -13.20
C TYR A 258 14.85 38.78 -14.40
N LEU A 259 16.18 38.93 -14.42
CA LEU A 259 16.90 39.61 -15.50
C LEU A 259 16.77 38.85 -16.84
N ILE A 260 16.83 37.52 -16.80
CA ILE A 260 16.60 36.67 -17.97
C ILE A 260 15.16 36.85 -18.46
N GLY A 261 14.16 36.73 -17.57
CA GLY A 261 12.75 36.89 -17.93
C GLY A 261 12.47 38.25 -18.59
N LEU A 262 13.02 39.33 -18.04
CA LEU A 262 12.89 40.66 -18.62
C LEU A 262 13.60 40.79 -19.97
N SER A 263 14.77 40.16 -20.12
CA SER A 263 15.46 40.10 -21.41
C SER A 263 14.62 39.37 -22.47
N TYR A 264 13.88 38.33 -22.08
CA TYR A 264 12.96 37.62 -22.98
C TYR A 264 11.78 38.49 -23.42
N ALA A 265 11.31 39.41 -22.59
CA ALA A 265 10.28 40.37 -22.96
C ALA A 265 10.88 41.50 -23.83
N ASP A 266 11.60 42.45 -23.21
CA ASP A 266 12.02 43.73 -23.82
C ASP A 266 13.49 43.76 -24.26
N GLY A 267 14.21 42.64 -24.18
CA GLY A 267 15.61 42.53 -24.58
C GLY A 267 15.82 42.28 -26.08
N ASN A 268 16.85 42.92 -26.63
CA ASN A 268 17.40 42.69 -27.96
C ASN A 268 18.90 42.38 -27.88
N ILE A 269 19.37 41.37 -28.61
CA ILE A 269 20.78 40.99 -28.68
C ILE A 269 21.41 41.69 -29.87
N VAL A 270 22.51 42.41 -29.63
CA VAL A 270 23.26 43.11 -30.67
C VAL A 270 24.63 42.46 -30.79
N ASN A 271 24.91 41.86 -31.96
CA ASN A 271 26.20 41.27 -32.31
C ASN A 271 26.68 41.80 -33.67
N ASN A 272 27.55 42.82 -33.65
CA ASN A 272 28.09 43.44 -34.86
C ASN A 272 29.62 43.25 -34.98
N GLY A 273 30.18 42.15 -34.40
CA GLY A 273 31.62 41.85 -34.39
C GLY A 273 32.45 42.71 -33.41
N ARG A 274 32.18 44.02 -33.33
CA ARG A 274 32.83 44.95 -32.37
C ARG A 274 32.09 45.11 -31.04
N HIS A 275 30.78 44.86 -31.04
CA HIS A 275 29.91 44.99 -29.88
C HIS A 275 29.04 43.74 -29.75
N TYR A 276 29.12 43.08 -28.60
CA TYR A 276 28.27 41.96 -28.20
C TYR A 276 27.61 42.29 -26.85
N HIS A 277 26.34 42.65 -26.86
CA HIS A 277 25.62 43.11 -25.66
C HIS A 277 24.12 42.84 -25.77
N ILE A 278 23.46 42.80 -24.61
CA ILE A 278 22.00 42.78 -24.49
C ILE A 278 21.53 44.21 -24.24
N ASN A 279 20.57 44.66 -25.04
CA ASN A 279 19.92 45.96 -24.91
C ASN A 279 18.47 45.75 -24.47
N ILE A 280 18.11 46.21 -23.27
CA ILE A 280 16.73 46.15 -22.75
C ILE A 280 16.10 47.52 -22.93
N SER A 281 15.01 47.60 -23.69
CA SER A 281 14.34 48.86 -24.01
C SER A 281 13.06 49.02 -23.20
N LEU A 282 13.09 49.87 -22.17
CA LEU A 282 11.95 50.11 -21.27
C LEU A 282 11.33 51.48 -21.53
N ASN A 283 10.07 51.68 -21.13
CA ASN A 283 9.45 53.01 -21.18
C ASN A 283 10.04 53.90 -20.08
N ILE A 284 10.16 55.22 -20.34
CA ILE A 284 10.74 56.19 -19.38
C ILE A 284 9.97 56.20 -18.03
N ALA A 285 8.68 55.84 -18.03
CA ALA A 285 7.87 55.75 -16.81
C ALA A 285 8.21 54.57 -15.87
N GLN A 286 9.10 53.64 -16.28
CA GLN A 286 9.43 52.42 -15.52
C GLN A 286 10.72 52.57 -14.69
N ASN A 287 10.90 53.71 -14.00
CA ASN A 287 12.11 54.00 -13.21
C ASN A 287 12.40 52.94 -12.12
N ASP A 288 11.37 52.38 -11.48
CA ASP A 288 11.55 51.36 -10.45
C ASP A 288 12.12 50.04 -11.01
N VAL A 289 11.72 49.67 -12.23
CA VAL A 289 12.26 48.51 -12.95
C VAL A 289 13.73 48.77 -13.31
N ILE A 290 14.05 49.98 -13.81
CA ILE A 290 15.42 50.38 -14.14
C ILE A 290 16.33 50.31 -12.91
N ASN A 291 15.88 50.83 -11.76
CA ASN A 291 16.63 50.80 -10.51
C ASN A 291 16.89 49.37 -10.01
N LYS A 292 15.87 48.50 -10.10
CA LYS A 292 16.02 47.08 -9.74
C LYS A 292 17.08 46.39 -10.60
N ILE A 293 17.06 46.61 -11.92
CA ILE A 293 18.03 45.99 -12.85
C ILE A 293 19.45 46.48 -12.58
N LYS A 294 19.65 47.79 -12.36
CA LYS A 294 20.97 48.35 -12.01
C LYS A 294 21.51 47.73 -10.72
N LYS A 295 20.65 47.54 -9.71
CA LYS A 295 21.02 46.86 -8.48
C LYS A 295 21.47 45.42 -8.75
N ILE A 296 20.65 44.63 -9.45
CA ILE A 296 20.94 43.22 -9.77
C ILE A 296 22.25 43.09 -10.55
N ALA A 297 22.44 43.89 -11.60
CA ALA A 297 23.66 43.81 -12.41
C ALA A 297 24.92 44.20 -11.62
N LYS A 298 24.81 45.19 -10.72
CA LYS A 298 25.92 45.56 -9.85
C LYS A 298 26.24 44.47 -8.82
N THR A 299 25.22 43.88 -8.18
CA THR A 299 25.44 42.91 -7.09
C THR A 299 25.78 41.51 -7.58
N LYS A 300 25.19 41.07 -8.71
CA LYS A 300 25.33 39.68 -9.20
C LYS A 300 26.33 39.55 -10.35
N LEU A 301 26.40 40.57 -11.22
CA LEU A 301 27.23 40.51 -12.42
C LEU A 301 28.48 41.39 -12.33
N ASP A 302 28.66 42.10 -11.21
CA ASP A 302 29.72 43.10 -11.01
C ASP A 302 29.82 44.08 -12.20
N TYR A 303 28.65 44.56 -12.65
CA TYR A 303 28.53 45.34 -13.87
C TYR A 303 27.66 46.60 -13.69
N ASP A 304 28.25 47.77 -13.95
CA ASP A 304 27.53 49.03 -14.00
C ASP A 304 26.89 49.24 -15.38
N ILE A 305 25.55 49.17 -15.42
CA ILE A 305 24.76 49.32 -16.65
C ILE A 305 24.82 50.74 -17.19
N LYS A 306 25.08 50.87 -18.49
CA LYS A 306 24.99 52.14 -19.21
C LYS A 306 23.56 52.42 -19.65
N GLU A 307 23.07 53.61 -19.29
CA GLU A 307 21.73 54.10 -19.62
C GLU A 307 21.78 55.08 -20.80
N TYR A 308 20.90 54.89 -21.77
CA TYR A 308 20.74 55.79 -22.93
C TYR A 308 19.27 56.21 -23.05
N GLN A 309 19.02 57.52 -22.90
CA GLN A 309 17.68 58.09 -22.99
C GLN A 309 17.31 58.40 -24.45
N ARG A 310 16.24 57.80 -24.95
CA ARG A 310 15.66 58.06 -26.29
C ARG A 310 14.37 58.88 -26.15
N LYS A 311 14.53 60.19 -25.89
CA LYS A 311 13.41 61.11 -25.63
C LYS A 311 12.36 61.13 -26.76
N GLU A 312 12.78 60.99 -28.01
CA GLU A 312 11.90 60.96 -29.20
C GLU A 312 10.92 59.78 -29.21
N TYR A 313 11.26 58.67 -28.55
CA TYR A 313 10.46 57.45 -28.51
C TYR A 313 9.89 57.13 -27.13
N ASN A 314 10.06 58.04 -26.16
CA ASN A 314 9.71 57.84 -24.76
C ASN A 314 10.29 56.54 -24.13
N LYS A 315 11.53 56.19 -24.53
CA LYS A 315 12.20 54.95 -24.09
C LYS A 315 13.56 55.21 -23.44
N THR A 316 13.92 54.31 -22.52
CA THR A 316 15.25 54.20 -21.91
C THR A 316 15.86 52.87 -22.32
N GLU A 317 17.03 52.92 -22.97
CA GLU A 317 17.83 51.76 -23.35
C GLU A 317 18.86 51.45 -22.26
N LEU A 318 18.80 50.25 -21.70
CA LEU A 318 19.79 49.72 -20.77
C LEU A 318 20.70 48.75 -21.50
N ARG A 319 21.98 49.09 -21.62
CA ARG A 319 22.97 48.24 -22.31
C ARG A 319 23.85 47.51 -21.32
N ILE A 320 23.78 46.18 -21.38
CA ILE A 320 24.63 45.28 -20.60
C ILE A 320 25.78 44.83 -21.50
N HIS A 321 26.85 45.63 -21.55
CA HIS A 321 28.07 45.30 -22.31
C HIS A 321 28.98 44.39 -21.49
N GLY A 322 28.68 43.09 -21.49
CA GLY A 322 29.56 42.10 -20.89
C GLY A 322 29.68 40.89 -21.79
N LYS A 323 30.85 40.68 -22.41
CA LYS A 323 31.18 39.38 -23.05
C LYS A 323 30.89 38.25 -22.05
N LYS A 324 31.25 38.44 -20.78
CA LYS A 324 30.98 37.52 -19.66
C LYS A 324 29.49 37.15 -19.50
N TYR A 325 28.58 38.13 -19.42
CA TYR A 325 27.15 37.85 -19.20
C TYR A 325 26.48 37.24 -20.43
N VAL A 326 26.74 37.78 -21.62
CA VAL A 326 26.13 37.24 -22.84
C VAL A 326 26.64 35.83 -23.12
N LYS A 327 27.95 35.59 -22.93
CA LYS A 327 28.57 34.27 -23.04
C LYS A 327 28.08 33.29 -21.96
N LEU A 328 27.84 33.74 -20.73
CA LEU A 328 27.21 32.94 -19.69
C LEU A 328 25.83 32.45 -20.13
N LEU A 329 24.99 33.34 -20.67
CA LEU A 329 23.68 32.93 -21.16
C LEU A 329 23.78 32.01 -22.38
N GLU A 330 24.71 32.26 -23.29
CA GLU A 330 24.93 31.47 -24.50
C GLU A 330 25.40 30.05 -24.18
N GLU A 331 26.47 29.90 -23.39
CA GLU A 331 27.05 28.60 -23.01
C GLU A 331 26.10 27.76 -22.14
N ASN A 332 25.14 28.41 -21.45
CA ASN A 332 24.13 27.73 -20.63
C ASN A 332 22.76 27.60 -21.33
N GLN A 333 22.65 27.91 -22.62
CA GLN A 333 21.40 27.81 -23.40
C GLN A 333 20.24 28.65 -22.85
N LEU A 334 20.55 29.81 -22.26
CA LEU A 334 19.61 30.78 -21.71
C LEU A 334 19.44 32.00 -22.61
N LEU A 335 20.26 32.17 -23.65
CA LEU A 335 20.22 33.33 -24.53
C LEU A 335 18.96 33.32 -25.42
N LYS A 336 18.26 34.46 -25.48
CA LYS A 336 17.00 34.62 -26.23
C LYS A 336 17.20 34.50 -27.74
N GLU A 337 16.27 33.86 -28.45
CA GLU A 337 16.20 33.85 -29.92
C GLU A 337 15.43 35.07 -30.48
N LYS A 338 15.15 35.10 -31.80
CA LYS A 338 14.23 36.07 -32.39
C LYS A 338 12.83 35.93 -31.78
N CYS A 339 12.10 37.04 -31.65
CA CYS A 339 10.82 37.11 -30.91
C CYS A 339 9.75 36.09 -31.35
N GLU A 340 9.77 35.63 -32.60
CA GLU A 340 8.81 34.63 -33.12
C GLU A 340 9.14 33.19 -32.67
N PHE A 341 10.40 32.93 -32.28
CA PHE A 341 10.91 31.59 -31.94
C PHE A 341 11.32 31.44 -30.47
N ILE A 342 11.15 32.49 -29.65
CA ILE A 342 11.47 32.39 -28.22
C ILE A 342 10.63 31.29 -27.55
N LYS A 343 11.26 30.58 -26.63
CA LYS A 343 10.70 29.53 -25.78
C LYS A 343 11.32 29.63 -24.40
N ILE A 344 10.68 29.08 -23.38
CA ILE A 344 11.27 29.10 -22.04
C ILE A 344 12.45 28.14 -21.98
N PRO A 345 13.61 28.55 -21.42
CA PRO A 345 14.76 27.64 -21.29
C PRO A 345 14.46 26.45 -20.37
N GLU A 346 14.99 25.26 -20.69
CA GLU A 346 14.77 24.04 -19.89
C GLU A 346 15.23 24.19 -18.43
N LYS A 347 16.34 24.91 -18.21
CA LYS A 347 16.83 25.23 -16.85
C LYS A 347 15.78 25.94 -15.99
N ILE A 348 14.90 26.76 -16.57
CA ILE A 348 13.80 27.41 -15.84
C ILE A 348 12.72 26.40 -15.47
N PHE A 349 12.39 25.44 -16.34
CA PHE A 349 11.42 24.38 -16.02
C PHE A 349 11.86 23.49 -14.86
N HIS A 350 13.18 23.28 -14.71
CA HIS A 350 13.79 22.46 -13.66
C HIS A 350 14.07 23.25 -12.37
N SER A 351 13.94 24.58 -12.42
CA SER A 351 14.27 25.44 -11.29
C SER A 351 13.22 25.38 -10.17
N PRO A 352 13.61 25.75 -8.93
CA PRO A 352 12.67 25.91 -7.84
C PRO A 352 11.66 27.04 -8.07
N ILE A 353 10.56 27.00 -7.31
CA ILE A 353 9.36 27.78 -7.60
C ILE A 353 9.61 29.29 -7.51
N ASN A 354 10.44 29.73 -6.56
CA ASN A 354 10.91 31.10 -6.41
C ASN A 354 11.61 31.62 -7.67
N VAL A 355 12.52 30.84 -8.25
CA VAL A 355 13.26 31.18 -9.48
C VAL A 355 12.29 31.26 -10.67
N VAL A 356 11.37 30.30 -10.79
CA VAL A 356 10.30 30.30 -11.81
C VAL A 356 9.41 31.55 -11.68
N CYS A 357 8.95 31.86 -10.46
CA CYS A 357 8.16 33.05 -10.17
C CYS A 357 8.91 34.33 -10.56
N SER A 358 10.20 34.40 -10.26
CA SER A 358 11.02 35.55 -10.58
C SER A 358 11.25 35.73 -12.08
N PHE A 359 11.44 34.63 -12.84
CA PHE A 359 11.48 34.66 -14.30
C PHE A 359 10.16 35.19 -14.90
N ILE A 360 9.02 34.65 -14.44
CA ILE A 360 7.69 35.10 -14.88
C ILE A 360 7.48 36.58 -14.52
N ALA A 361 7.92 37.01 -13.34
CA ALA A 361 7.85 38.41 -12.90
C ALA A 361 8.66 39.33 -13.82
N GLY A 362 9.89 38.94 -14.19
CA GLY A 362 10.72 39.69 -15.14
C GLY A 362 10.04 39.82 -16.50
N TYR A 363 9.52 38.72 -17.04
CA TYR A 363 8.81 38.73 -18.32
C TYR A 363 7.53 39.59 -18.23
N PHE A 364 6.80 39.51 -17.12
CA PHE A 364 5.60 40.30 -16.87
C PHE A 364 5.90 41.81 -16.72
N ASP A 365 7.01 42.17 -16.07
CA ASP A 365 7.42 43.56 -15.94
C ASP A 365 7.85 44.18 -17.28
N GLY A 366 8.23 43.37 -18.28
CA GLY A 366 8.35 43.80 -19.66
C GLY A 366 7.00 43.83 -20.39
N ASP A 367 6.50 42.66 -20.79
CA ASP A 367 5.36 42.49 -21.70
C ASP A 367 3.99 42.33 -21.01
N GLY A 368 3.98 42.15 -19.68
CA GLY A 368 2.75 41.97 -18.90
C GLY A 368 1.94 43.26 -18.78
N THR A 369 0.61 43.11 -18.79
CA THR A 369 -0.35 44.22 -18.66
C THR A 369 -1.41 43.89 -17.62
N VAL A 370 -1.67 44.85 -16.73
CA VAL A 370 -2.85 44.86 -15.85
C VAL A 370 -3.87 45.85 -16.39
N GLY A 371 -4.97 45.36 -16.93
CA GLY A 371 -6.03 46.18 -17.50
C GLY A 371 -6.83 46.94 -16.44
N LYS A 372 -7.53 48.01 -16.83
CA LYS A 372 -8.40 48.82 -15.93
C LYS A 372 -9.48 48.00 -15.21
N ASN A 373 -9.91 46.89 -15.83
CA ASN A 373 -10.87 45.91 -15.30
C ASN A 373 -10.22 44.83 -14.42
N GLY A 374 -8.95 44.97 -14.05
CA GLY A 374 -8.19 43.98 -13.29
C GLY A 374 -7.91 42.69 -14.05
N ARG A 375 -7.86 42.74 -15.39
CA ARG A 375 -7.37 41.62 -16.20
C ARG A 375 -5.85 41.59 -16.19
N ILE A 376 -5.28 40.50 -15.70
CA ILE A 376 -3.85 40.21 -15.79
C ILE A 376 -3.63 39.42 -17.08
N SER A 377 -2.82 39.97 -18.00
CA SER A 377 -2.53 39.31 -19.28
C SER A 377 -1.11 39.56 -19.76
N ILE A 378 -0.55 38.58 -20.46
CA ILE A 378 0.74 38.62 -21.14
C ILE A 378 0.48 38.47 -22.64
N LYS A 379 1.21 39.21 -23.48
CA LYS A 379 1.13 39.11 -24.94
C LYS A 379 2.47 38.70 -25.51
N THR A 380 2.48 37.80 -26.49
CA THR A 380 3.70 37.40 -27.20
C THR A 380 3.38 36.95 -28.63
N VAL A 381 4.31 37.15 -29.56
CA VAL A 381 4.16 36.66 -30.95
C VAL A 381 4.55 35.19 -31.08
N SER A 382 5.30 34.63 -30.13
CA SER A 382 5.70 33.22 -30.13
C SER A 382 4.60 32.33 -29.53
N LYS A 383 4.09 31.39 -30.34
CA LYS A 383 3.16 30.36 -29.87
C LYS A 383 3.79 29.50 -28.78
N GLN A 384 5.07 29.14 -28.94
CA GLN A 384 5.78 28.28 -28.00
C GLN A 384 5.94 28.96 -26.64
N MET A 385 6.39 30.22 -26.61
CA MET A 385 6.50 30.98 -25.36
C MET A 385 5.17 31.11 -24.63
N ASN A 386 4.09 31.33 -25.37
CA ASN A 386 2.75 31.41 -24.78
C ASN A 386 2.31 30.07 -24.16
N ASN A 387 2.60 28.96 -24.84
CA ASN A 387 2.31 27.61 -24.32
C ASN A 387 3.18 27.28 -23.10
N ASP A 388 4.47 27.59 -23.16
CA ASP A 388 5.42 27.37 -22.07
C ASP A 388 5.05 28.20 -20.83
N LEU A 389 4.67 29.47 -21.00
CA LEU A 389 4.17 30.31 -19.91
C LEU A 389 2.87 29.74 -19.33
N SER A 390 1.96 29.27 -20.19
CA SER A 390 0.70 28.65 -19.75
C SER A 390 0.95 27.40 -18.90
N LEU A 391 1.98 26.63 -19.24
CA LEU A 391 2.40 25.45 -18.50
C LEU A 391 3.15 25.80 -17.21
N LEU A 392 4.06 26.78 -17.21
CA LEU A 392 4.75 27.18 -15.99
C LEU A 392 3.78 27.69 -14.92
N VAL A 393 2.77 28.48 -15.28
CA VAL A 393 1.81 29.00 -14.29
C VAL A 393 0.96 27.90 -13.67
N THR A 394 0.82 26.72 -14.29
CA THR A 394 0.13 25.59 -13.64
C THR A 394 0.90 25.07 -12.43
N ARG A 395 2.23 25.23 -12.39
CA ARG A 395 3.03 24.93 -11.20
C ARG A 395 2.66 25.82 -10.02
N LEU A 396 2.22 27.07 -10.27
CA LEU A 396 1.75 28.02 -9.26
C LEU A 396 0.31 27.75 -8.81
N GLY A 397 -0.32 26.68 -9.29
CA GLY A 397 -1.74 26.44 -9.06
C GLY A 397 -2.65 27.39 -9.81
N VAL A 398 -2.18 27.94 -10.93
CA VAL A 398 -2.88 28.94 -11.73
C VAL A 398 -3.14 28.36 -13.11
N LEU A 399 -4.42 28.21 -13.49
CA LEU A 399 -4.77 27.93 -14.89
C LEU A 399 -4.98 29.23 -15.65
N SER A 400 -4.38 29.30 -16.82
CA SER A 400 -4.52 30.43 -17.73
C SER A 400 -5.51 30.14 -18.85
N THR A 401 -5.78 31.16 -19.65
CA THR A 401 -6.53 31.06 -20.90
C THR A 401 -5.70 31.70 -22.00
N SER A 402 -5.48 30.99 -23.09
CA SER A 402 -4.73 31.47 -24.24
C SER A 402 -5.68 31.77 -25.40
N PHE A 403 -5.51 32.93 -26.03
CA PHE A 403 -6.29 33.35 -27.20
C PHE A 403 -5.38 33.92 -28.28
N LEU A 404 -5.77 33.74 -29.54
CA LEU A 404 -5.18 34.47 -30.66
C LEU A 404 -5.84 35.85 -30.77
N ASP A 405 -5.03 36.90 -30.82
CA ASP A 405 -5.43 38.31 -30.82
C ASP A 405 -4.78 39.01 -32.03
N THR A 406 -5.39 40.07 -32.53
CA THR A 406 -4.81 40.89 -33.61
C THR A 406 -4.21 42.16 -33.01
N PHE A 407 -2.92 42.39 -33.23
CA PHE A 407 -2.27 43.61 -32.80
C PHE A 407 -2.34 44.67 -33.90
N ASN A 408 -3.02 45.78 -33.61
CA ASN A 408 -3.23 46.87 -34.55
C ASN A 408 -2.12 47.91 -34.37
N GLN A 409 -1.08 47.87 -35.19
CA GLN A 409 -0.05 48.91 -35.21
C GLN A 409 -0.46 49.97 -36.24
N ARG A 410 -0.51 51.25 -35.84
CA ARG A 410 -0.62 52.37 -36.79
C ARG A 410 0.57 52.25 -37.75
N SER A 411 0.32 51.88 -39.01
CA SER A 411 1.26 51.57 -40.11
C SER A 411 1.62 50.08 -40.33
N ARG A 412 0.96 49.51 -41.35
CA ARG A 412 1.27 48.30 -42.16
C ARG A 412 1.37 46.93 -41.44
N ASN A 413 0.35 46.10 -41.75
CA ASN A 413 0.12 44.68 -41.46
C ASN A 413 -0.30 44.31 -40.03
N ASN A 414 -1.54 43.81 -39.90
CA ASN A 414 -2.06 43.15 -38.70
C ASN A 414 -1.18 41.95 -38.36
N LYS A 415 -0.43 42.01 -37.25
CA LYS A 415 0.30 40.84 -36.74
C LYS A 415 -0.57 40.08 -35.75
N LEU A 416 -0.59 38.76 -35.89
CA LEU A 416 -1.22 37.86 -34.93
C LEU A 416 -0.36 37.77 -33.68
N VAL A 417 -0.99 37.86 -32.51
CA VAL A 417 -0.33 37.83 -31.20
C VAL A 417 -1.11 36.89 -30.29
N TYR A 418 -0.40 36.05 -29.54
CA TYR A 418 -0.97 35.19 -28.52
C TYR A 418 -1.11 35.97 -27.21
N ARG A 419 -2.28 35.87 -26.59
CA ARG A 419 -2.60 36.53 -25.32
C ARG A 419 -2.93 35.47 -24.27
N LEU A 420 -2.04 35.31 -23.31
CA LEU A 420 -2.29 34.57 -22.07
C LEU A 420 -3.01 35.48 -21.08
N SER A 421 -4.14 35.06 -20.54
CA SER A 421 -4.92 35.79 -19.54
C SER A 421 -5.23 34.93 -18.33
N ILE A 422 -5.16 35.52 -17.13
CA ILE A 422 -5.56 34.85 -15.88
C ILE A 422 -7.06 35.12 -15.64
N PRO A 423 -7.93 34.10 -15.78
CA PRO A 423 -9.36 34.32 -15.96
C PRO A 423 -10.10 34.59 -14.65
N THR A 424 -9.89 33.81 -13.58
CA THR A 424 -10.72 33.85 -12.37
C THR A 424 -10.09 34.71 -11.26
N ALA A 425 -10.91 35.20 -10.32
CA ALA A 425 -10.41 35.96 -9.16
C ALA A 425 -9.44 35.13 -8.32
N LEU A 426 -9.79 33.86 -8.02
CA LEU A 426 -8.95 32.90 -7.33
C LEU A 426 -7.54 32.78 -7.95
N PHE A 427 -7.49 32.59 -9.27
CA PHE A 427 -6.22 32.42 -9.96
C PHE A 427 -5.44 33.73 -10.06
N LYS A 428 -6.11 34.89 -10.09
CA LYS A 428 -5.43 36.19 -9.98
C LYS A 428 -4.84 36.39 -8.60
N GLU A 429 -5.54 36.03 -7.52
CA GLU A 429 -5.02 36.09 -6.15
C GLU A 429 -3.76 35.24 -6.02
N ARG A 430 -3.81 33.97 -6.45
CA ARG A 430 -2.63 33.09 -6.47
C ARG A 430 -1.50 33.66 -7.32
N PHE A 431 -1.80 34.11 -8.53
CA PHE A 431 -0.79 34.70 -9.41
C PHE A 431 -0.13 35.93 -8.76
N ILE A 432 -0.92 36.82 -8.14
CA ILE A 432 -0.39 37.98 -7.42
C ILE A 432 0.45 37.53 -6.21
N GLN A 433 -0.03 36.58 -5.41
CA GLN A 433 0.68 36.06 -4.24
C GLN A 433 2.09 35.58 -4.59
N TYR A 434 2.24 34.81 -5.68
CA TYR A 434 3.53 34.24 -6.08
C TYR A 434 4.41 35.20 -6.88
N ILE A 435 3.83 36.07 -7.72
CA ILE A 435 4.59 36.92 -8.65
C ILE A 435 4.87 38.32 -8.07
N SER A 436 3.99 38.87 -7.23
CA SER A 436 4.14 40.21 -6.65
C SER A 436 5.43 40.43 -5.85
N PRO A 437 5.96 39.45 -5.07
CA PRO A 437 7.24 39.62 -4.36
C PRO A 437 8.41 39.97 -5.29
N TYR A 438 8.35 39.50 -6.55
CA TYR A 438 9.41 39.69 -7.53
C TYR A 438 9.05 40.76 -8.59
N SER A 439 7.78 41.01 -8.87
CA SER A 439 7.34 41.96 -9.91
C SER A 439 7.19 43.39 -9.38
N VAL A 440 7.76 44.35 -10.09
CA VAL A 440 7.60 45.78 -9.83
C VAL A 440 6.19 46.25 -10.21
N LYS A 441 5.63 45.76 -11.33
CA LYS A 441 4.27 46.14 -11.78
C LYS A 441 3.17 45.65 -10.82
N LEU A 442 3.38 44.53 -10.14
CA LEU A 442 2.37 43.92 -9.26
C LEU A 442 2.54 44.25 -7.78
N LYS A 443 3.71 44.76 -7.35
CA LYS A 443 4.05 45.00 -5.94
C LYS A 443 2.98 45.72 -5.12
N ASN A 444 2.32 46.72 -5.71
CA ASN A 444 1.29 47.53 -5.07
C ASN A 444 -0.11 47.32 -5.67
N TYR A 445 -0.29 46.29 -6.49
CA TYR A 445 -1.55 46.04 -7.16
C TYR A 445 -2.55 45.35 -6.20
N ILE A 446 -3.59 46.07 -5.82
CA ILE A 446 -4.71 45.52 -5.07
C ILE A 446 -5.75 44.99 -6.06
N LEU A 447 -6.08 43.69 -5.93
CA LEU A 447 -7.08 43.07 -6.76
C LEU A 447 -8.46 43.71 -6.50
N LYS A 448 -9.05 44.30 -7.53
CA LYS A 448 -10.42 44.81 -7.45
C LYS A 448 -11.39 43.63 -7.42
N GLN A 449 -12.35 43.62 -6.48
CA GLN A 449 -13.41 42.61 -6.45
C GLN A 449 -14.14 42.60 -7.80
N GLY A 450 -14.07 41.46 -8.48
CA GLY A 450 -14.60 41.28 -9.83
C GLY A 450 -15.64 40.18 -9.91
N SER A 451 -16.52 40.31 -10.90
CA SER A 451 -17.68 39.47 -11.21
C SER A 451 -17.41 37.96 -11.26
N THR A 452 -18.47 37.19 -10.99
CA THR A 452 -18.49 35.72 -11.04
C THR A 452 -18.14 35.20 -12.44
N ASN A 453 -16.96 34.59 -12.59
CA ASN A 453 -16.57 33.95 -13.85
C ASN A 453 -17.10 32.52 -13.92
N ARG A 454 -17.73 32.16 -15.05
CA ARG A 454 -18.29 30.82 -15.29
C ARG A 454 -17.25 29.78 -15.77
N ILE A 455 -16.03 30.22 -16.07
CA ILE A 455 -14.93 29.40 -16.57
C ILE A 455 -14.54 28.35 -15.51
N PHE A 456 -14.32 27.09 -15.91
CA PHE A 456 -14.08 25.92 -15.04
C PHE A 456 -15.24 25.48 -14.16
N SER A 457 -16.49 25.83 -14.50
CA SER A 457 -17.67 25.23 -13.87
C SER A 457 -17.85 23.79 -14.36
N PHE A 458 -18.36 22.90 -13.50
CA PHE A 458 -18.65 21.53 -13.89
C PHE A 458 -19.87 21.47 -14.82
N PRO A 459 -19.79 20.71 -15.93
CA PRO A 459 -20.87 20.59 -16.91
C PRO A 459 -22.03 19.70 -16.43
N PHE A 460 -22.09 19.38 -15.14
CA PHE A 460 -23.16 18.59 -14.51
C PHE A 460 -23.51 19.15 -13.12
N ASN A 461 -24.64 18.68 -12.59
CA ASN A 461 -25.11 19.03 -11.25
C ASN A 461 -24.58 18.03 -10.21
N ILE A 462 -23.72 18.48 -9.29
CA ILE A 462 -23.14 17.59 -8.27
C ILE A 462 -24.15 17.11 -7.23
N LEU A 463 -25.36 17.70 -7.17
CA LEU A 463 -26.41 17.25 -6.24
C LEU A 463 -26.74 15.76 -6.37
N GLN A 464 -26.62 15.20 -7.56
CA GLN A 464 -26.90 13.78 -7.82
C GLN A 464 -25.88 12.86 -7.11
N LYS A 465 -24.74 13.39 -6.66
CA LYS A 465 -23.71 12.64 -5.90
C LYS A 465 -23.94 12.64 -4.39
N ILE A 466 -24.95 13.38 -3.89
CA ILE A 466 -25.37 13.35 -2.48
C ILE A 466 -26.41 12.24 -2.33
N SER A 467 -26.08 11.15 -1.64
CA SER A 467 -26.93 9.96 -1.49
C SER A 467 -28.22 10.25 -0.69
N ASP A 468 -28.13 10.95 0.44
CA ASP A 468 -29.29 11.24 1.29
C ASP A 468 -30.24 12.28 0.65
N PRO A 469 -31.52 11.92 0.41
CA PRO A 469 -32.51 12.82 -0.17
C PRO A 469 -32.78 14.08 0.66
N LYS A 470 -32.72 14.02 1.99
CA LYS A 470 -33.00 15.17 2.88
C LYS A 470 -31.87 16.21 2.78
N THR A 471 -30.63 15.77 2.88
CA THR A 471 -29.43 16.60 2.67
C THR A 471 -29.42 17.18 1.25
N ARG A 472 -29.73 16.38 0.23
CA ARG A 472 -29.83 16.85 -1.16
C ARG A 472 -30.85 17.98 -1.32
N ALA A 473 -32.03 17.87 -0.70
CA ALA A 473 -33.05 18.91 -0.74
C ALA A 473 -32.60 20.21 -0.02
N LYS A 474 -31.91 20.08 1.12
CA LYS A 474 -31.36 21.21 1.89
C LYS A 474 -30.30 21.97 1.10
N VAL A 475 -29.33 21.26 0.51
CA VAL A 475 -28.31 21.85 -0.37
C VAL A 475 -28.95 22.49 -1.60
N SER A 476 -30.00 21.85 -2.15
CA SER A 476 -30.67 22.35 -3.34
C SER A 476 -31.35 23.71 -3.15
N LYS A 477 -31.94 23.95 -1.97
CA LYS A 477 -32.63 25.21 -1.66
C LYS A 477 -31.65 26.37 -1.42
N THR A 478 -30.44 26.07 -0.97
CA THR A 478 -29.52 27.09 -0.42
C THR A 478 -28.30 27.37 -1.30
N ILE A 479 -27.75 26.35 -1.97
CA ILE A 479 -26.45 26.46 -2.68
C ILE A 479 -26.59 26.13 -4.17
N ILE A 480 -27.19 25.00 -4.53
CA ILE A 480 -27.20 24.49 -5.91
C ILE A 480 -28.62 24.18 -6.35
N PRO A 481 -29.29 25.00 -7.17
CA PRO A 481 -30.66 24.70 -7.59
C PRO A 481 -30.76 23.36 -8.34
N TYR A 482 -31.80 22.57 -8.07
CA TYR A 482 -32.02 21.25 -8.69
C TYR A 482 -32.04 21.32 -10.23
N ASN A 483 -32.70 22.35 -10.79
CA ASN A 483 -32.87 22.53 -12.23
C ASN A 483 -31.60 23.02 -12.96
N LYS A 484 -30.52 23.30 -12.22
CA LYS A 484 -29.29 23.82 -12.82
C LYS A 484 -28.49 22.67 -13.42
N LYS A 485 -28.13 22.80 -14.71
CA LYS A 485 -27.33 21.79 -15.42
C LYS A 485 -25.83 21.86 -15.13
N VAL A 486 -25.37 22.91 -14.45
CA VAL A 486 -23.94 23.16 -14.19
C VAL A 486 -23.69 23.53 -12.74
N THR A 487 -22.57 23.08 -12.21
CA THR A 487 -22.13 23.44 -10.86
C THR A 487 -20.99 24.44 -10.92
N SER A 488 -21.17 25.63 -10.33
CA SER A 488 -20.09 26.62 -10.24
C SER A 488 -19.11 26.26 -9.12
N ARG A 489 -17.83 26.59 -9.31
CA ARG A 489 -16.80 26.45 -8.27
C ARG A 489 -17.17 27.10 -6.94
N LYS A 490 -17.75 28.31 -7.00
CA LYS A 490 -18.23 29.02 -5.80
C LYS A 490 -19.25 28.19 -5.01
N ALA A 491 -20.13 27.48 -5.72
CA ALA A 491 -21.14 26.65 -5.09
C ALA A 491 -20.53 25.37 -4.49
N LEU A 492 -19.61 24.70 -5.20
CA LEU A 492 -18.86 23.55 -4.68
C LEU A 492 -18.08 23.90 -3.41
N ARG A 493 -17.33 25.01 -3.41
CA ARG A 493 -16.56 25.43 -2.24
C ARG A 493 -17.43 25.81 -1.05
N ARG A 494 -18.55 26.50 -1.30
CA ARG A 494 -19.52 26.80 -0.24
C ARG A 494 -20.05 25.51 0.38
N LEU A 495 -20.34 24.48 -0.43
CA LEU A 495 -20.76 23.17 0.06
C LEU A 495 -19.67 22.48 0.90
N ILE A 496 -18.40 22.58 0.51
CA ILE A 496 -17.25 22.04 1.27
C ILE A 496 -17.11 22.77 2.62
N CYS A 497 -17.15 24.11 2.62
CA CYS A 497 -17.03 24.91 3.84
C CYS A 497 -18.20 24.71 4.81
N GLU A 498 -19.42 24.58 4.30
CA GLU A 498 -20.64 24.40 5.10
C GLU A 498 -21.02 22.90 5.26
N SER A 499 -20.09 21.98 5.01
CA SER A 499 -20.36 20.52 4.90
C SER A 499 -21.01 19.91 6.13
N GLU A 500 -20.54 20.26 7.34
CA GLU A 500 -21.13 19.84 8.62
C GLU A 500 -22.57 20.34 8.77
N THR A 501 -22.82 21.60 8.36
CA THR A 501 -24.16 22.22 8.43
C THR A 501 -25.16 21.51 7.53
N PHE A 502 -24.70 20.97 6.39
CA PHE A 502 -25.57 20.22 5.47
C PHE A 502 -25.66 18.72 5.78
N GLY A 503 -24.83 18.18 6.68
CA GLY A 503 -24.81 16.74 6.95
C GLY A 503 -24.15 15.93 5.83
N ILE A 504 -23.10 16.48 5.21
CA ILE A 504 -22.31 15.77 4.20
C ILE A 504 -21.40 14.75 4.89
N THR A 505 -21.47 13.50 4.44
CA THR A 505 -20.64 12.41 5.00
C THR A 505 -19.15 12.63 4.75
N PRO A 506 -18.24 12.05 5.56
CA PRO A 506 -16.79 12.15 5.35
C PRO A 506 -16.34 11.75 3.94
N ASP A 507 -16.88 10.66 3.38
CA ASP A 507 -16.54 10.18 2.04
C ASP A 507 -17.00 11.16 0.93
N GLN A 508 -18.19 11.73 1.07
CA GLN A 508 -18.69 12.75 0.15
C GLN A 508 -17.88 14.03 0.23
N LEU A 509 -17.48 14.42 1.45
CA LEU A 509 -16.60 15.58 1.66
C LEU A 509 -15.24 15.34 0.99
N LEU A 510 -14.67 14.15 1.12
CA LEU A 510 -13.43 13.77 0.45
C LEU A 510 -13.59 13.84 -1.07
N PHE A 511 -14.68 13.31 -1.63
CA PHE A 511 -14.99 13.41 -3.05
C PHE A 511 -15.09 14.87 -3.52
N PHE A 512 -15.81 15.73 -2.80
CA PHE A 512 -15.96 17.14 -3.17
C PHE A 512 -14.63 17.92 -3.05
N LYS A 513 -13.80 17.60 -2.05
CA LYS A 513 -12.43 18.14 -1.94
C LYS A 513 -11.56 17.72 -3.12
N LYS A 514 -11.60 16.44 -3.52
CA LYS A 514 -10.91 15.95 -4.74
C LYS A 514 -11.41 16.68 -5.98
N LEU A 515 -12.73 16.85 -6.11
CA LEU A 515 -13.35 17.59 -7.20
C LEU A 515 -12.93 19.07 -7.21
N ASP A 516 -12.67 19.70 -6.05
CA ASP A 516 -12.23 21.11 -6.01
C ASP A 516 -10.88 21.35 -6.71
N LYS A 517 -10.04 20.32 -6.84
CA LYS A 517 -8.74 20.38 -7.52
C LYS A 517 -8.82 20.20 -9.04
N LEU A 518 -9.94 19.69 -9.58
CA LEU A 518 -10.07 19.25 -10.98
C LEU A 518 -10.81 20.26 -11.85
N HIS A 519 -10.17 20.78 -12.90
CA HIS A 519 -10.71 21.86 -13.72
C HIS A 519 -11.18 21.36 -15.09
N PRO A 520 -12.51 21.30 -15.34
CA PRO A 520 -13.04 20.82 -16.60
C PRO A 520 -12.85 21.83 -17.73
N VAL A 521 -12.34 21.35 -18.85
CA VAL A 521 -12.11 22.09 -20.09
C VAL A 521 -12.62 21.28 -21.27
N LYS A 522 -13.30 21.94 -22.20
CA LYS A 522 -13.94 21.26 -23.33
C LYS A 522 -12.90 20.93 -24.40
N ILE A 523 -12.97 19.75 -25.01
CA ILE A 523 -12.16 19.41 -26.18
C ILE A 523 -12.56 20.35 -27.33
N GLN A 524 -11.56 20.97 -27.98
CA GLN A 524 -11.76 21.81 -29.15
C GLN A 524 -11.44 21.09 -30.44
N LYS A 525 -10.37 20.30 -30.44
CA LYS A 525 -9.86 19.63 -31.63
C LYS A 525 -8.98 18.46 -31.25
N ILE A 526 -9.10 17.36 -32.00
CA ILE A 526 -8.15 16.24 -31.99
C ILE A 526 -7.60 16.13 -33.40
N SER A 527 -6.28 16.15 -33.57
CA SER A 527 -5.63 16.05 -34.88
C SER A 527 -4.42 15.14 -34.85
N GLU A 528 -4.33 14.24 -35.82
CA GLU A 528 -3.12 13.43 -36.05
C GLU A 528 -1.96 14.33 -36.47
N ILE A 529 -0.81 14.17 -35.82
CA ILE A 529 0.41 14.94 -36.08
C ILE A 529 1.37 14.14 -36.97
N GLY A 530 1.43 12.83 -36.78
CA GLY A 530 2.33 11.92 -37.48
C GLY A 530 2.91 10.87 -36.54
N ARG A 531 4.00 10.22 -36.95
CA ARG A 531 4.68 9.21 -36.15
C ARG A 531 5.89 9.81 -35.43
N GLU A 532 5.96 9.65 -34.12
CA GLU A 532 7.06 10.12 -33.26
C GLU A 532 7.56 8.97 -32.37
N ARG A 533 8.75 9.12 -31.78
CA ARG A 533 9.22 8.21 -30.72
C ARG A 533 8.42 8.49 -29.45
N VAL A 534 7.91 7.43 -28.82
CA VAL A 534 6.95 7.53 -27.72
C VAL A 534 7.41 6.75 -26.49
N PHE A 535 7.08 7.29 -25.33
CA PHE A 535 7.55 6.86 -24.03
C PHE A 535 6.37 6.65 -23.07
N ASN A 536 6.59 5.86 -22.03
CA ASN A 536 5.63 5.64 -20.97
C ASN A 536 6.30 5.54 -19.60
N LEU A 537 5.53 5.79 -18.54
CA LEU A 537 6.00 5.79 -17.15
C LEU A 537 5.00 5.03 -16.28
N GLU A 538 5.50 4.26 -15.33
CA GLU A 538 4.71 3.61 -14.28
C GLU A 538 4.97 4.32 -12.95
N VAL A 539 3.92 4.62 -12.21
CA VAL A 539 3.98 5.36 -10.94
C VAL A 539 3.42 4.45 -9.85
N SER A 540 4.13 4.32 -8.72
CA SER A 540 3.72 3.43 -7.62
C SER A 540 2.38 3.81 -7.05
N GLU A 541 1.61 2.79 -6.63
CA GLU A 541 0.36 2.90 -5.83
C GLU A 541 -0.81 3.64 -6.50
N ILE A 542 -0.58 4.40 -7.57
CA ILE A 542 -1.57 5.26 -8.22
C ILE A 542 -1.40 5.21 -9.74
N ASN A 543 -2.49 4.88 -10.44
CA ASN A 543 -2.51 4.71 -11.90
C ASN A 543 -2.62 6.03 -12.71
N MET A 544 -2.21 7.16 -12.15
CA MET A 544 -2.47 8.49 -12.71
C MET A 544 -1.34 9.48 -12.43
N LEU A 545 -1.08 10.37 -13.41
CA LEU A 545 -0.07 11.41 -13.32
C LEU A 545 -0.51 12.70 -14.04
N SER A 546 0.26 13.77 -13.86
CA SER A 546 0.05 15.03 -14.57
C SER A 546 1.03 15.26 -15.72
N ALA A 547 0.50 15.35 -16.94
CA ALA A 547 1.26 15.59 -18.17
C ALA A 547 0.75 16.86 -18.88
N ASN A 548 1.62 17.85 -19.12
CA ASN A 548 1.27 19.19 -19.62
C ASN A 548 0.07 19.85 -18.89
N GLY A 549 -0.13 19.52 -17.61
CA GLY A 549 -1.27 19.99 -16.81
C GLY A 549 -2.57 19.19 -16.95
N PHE A 550 -2.62 18.19 -17.83
CA PHE A 550 -3.74 17.25 -17.94
C PHE A 550 -3.58 16.11 -16.94
N TYR A 551 -4.71 15.56 -16.53
CA TYR A 551 -4.76 14.37 -15.70
C TYR A 551 -4.96 13.12 -16.57
N VAL A 552 -3.98 12.25 -16.56
CA VAL A 552 -3.86 11.13 -17.51
C VAL A 552 -3.39 9.86 -16.81
N SER A 553 -3.67 8.70 -17.41
CA SER A 553 -3.21 7.42 -16.87
C SER A 553 -1.70 7.27 -17.04
N ASN A 554 -1.05 6.62 -16.08
CA ASN A 554 0.31 6.07 -16.28
C ASN A 554 0.22 4.73 -17.06
N SER A 555 1.37 4.12 -17.43
CA SER A 555 1.35 2.71 -17.85
C SER A 555 1.00 1.84 -16.67
N GLY A 556 -0.08 1.09 -16.84
CA GLY A 556 -0.22 -0.24 -16.28
C GLY A 556 -1.13 -1.02 -17.22
N PRO A 557 -0.69 -2.10 -17.90
CA PRO A 557 -1.60 -3.24 -17.91
C PRO A 557 -1.90 -3.53 -16.44
N ILE A 558 -3.16 -3.76 -16.07
CA ILE A 558 -3.39 -4.44 -14.80
C ILE A 558 -2.60 -5.73 -14.96
N SER A 559 -1.54 -5.92 -14.17
CA SER A 559 -0.66 -7.07 -14.35
C SER A 559 -1.56 -8.29 -14.32
N PHE A 560 -1.45 -9.19 -15.30
CA PHE A 560 -2.22 -10.44 -15.23
C PHE A 560 -1.97 -11.10 -13.88
N MET A 561 -0.73 -11.05 -13.38
CA MET A 561 -0.42 -11.53 -12.04
C MET A 561 -1.09 -10.71 -10.94
N GLU A 562 -1.35 -9.42 -11.09
CA GLU A 562 -2.14 -8.65 -10.11
C GLU A 562 -3.64 -8.94 -10.20
N VAL A 563 -4.23 -9.12 -11.38
CA VAL A 563 -5.65 -9.53 -11.52
C VAL A 563 -5.82 -10.96 -11.04
N PHE A 564 -4.91 -11.84 -11.44
CA PHE A 564 -4.85 -13.24 -11.05
C PHE A 564 -4.58 -13.35 -9.56
N ASN A 565 -3.60 -12.64 -9.00
CA ASN A 565 -3.38 -12.58 -7.56
C ASN A 565 -4.54 -11.88 -6.88
N SER A 566 -5.20 -10.87 -7.42
CA SER A 566 -6.35 -10.24 -6.76
C SER A 566 -7.55 -11.20 -6.74
N ALA A 567 -7.87 -11.86 -7.85
CA ALA A 567 -8.95 -12.84 -7.93
C ALA A 567 -8.62 -14.10 -7.12
N THR A 568 -7.41 -14.65 -7.27
CA THR A 568 -6.97 -15.83 -6.52
C THR A 568 -6.63 -15.51 -5.07
N ASN A 569 -6.16 -14.32 -4.69
CA ASN A 569 -5.99 -13.89 -3.28
C ASN A 569 -7.33 -13.55 -2.65
N THR A 570 -8.32 -13.03 -3.38
CA THR A 570 -9.69 -12.98 -2.85
C THR A 570 -10.22 -14.39 -2.59
N ILE A 571 -9.73 -15.39 -3.34
CA ILE A 571 -10.01 -16.82 -3.12
C ILE A 571 -9.02 -17.47 -2.10
N LYS A 572 -7.82 -16.92 -1.88
CA LYS A 572 -6.71 -17.47 -1.06
C LYS A 572 -6.43 -16.72 0.26
N GLN A 573 -7.08 -15.59 0.54
CA GLN A 573 -6.81 -14.80 1.75
C GLN A 573 -7.49 -15.43 2.97
N GLY A 574 -6.74 -16.29 3.67
CA GLY A 574 -6.84 -16.33 5.12
C GLY A 574 -6.17 -15.07 5.70
N GLY A 575 -6.67 -14.53 6.81
CA GLY A 575 -5.90 -13.53 7.57
C GLY A 575 -4.73 -14.19 8.31
N CYS A 576 -3.93 -13.39 9.03
CA CYS A 576 -2.79 -13.86 9.81
C CYS A 576 -3.05 -13.80 11.31
N ILE A 577 -2.25 -14.51 12.09
CA ILE A 577 -2.18 -14.43 13.56
C ILE A 577 -0.72 -14.17 13.98
N ALA A 578 -0.52 -13.63 15.19
CA ALA A 578 0.81 -13.36 15.73
C ALA A 578 1.71 -14.62 15.79
N THR A 579 3.02 -14.43 15.60
CA THR A 579 3.99 -15.54 15.45
C THR A 579 4.18 -16.39 16.71
N ASP A 580 3.87 -15.82 17.87
CA ASP A 580 3.88 -16.47 19.18
C ASP A 580 2.58 -17.23 19.51
N SER A 581 1.56 -17.12 18.64
CA SER A 581 0.30 -17.85 18.79
C SER A 581 0.55 -19.36 18.74
N LEU A 582 0.09 -20.08 19.76
CA LEU A 582 0.26 -21.52 19.87
C LEU A 582 -0.67 -22.27 18.91
N ILE A 583 -0.10 -23.15 18.10
CA ILE A 583 -0.80 -24.11 17.26
C ILE A 583 -0.59 -25.52 17.82
N ARG A 584 -1.70 -26.26 17.93
CA ARG A 584 -1.69 -27.67 18.34
C ARG A 584 -1.30 -28.54 17.16
N THR A 585 -0.17 -29.24 17.27
CA THR A 585 0.35 -30.13 16.22
C THR A 585 0.42 -31.58 16.67
N ASP A 586 0.70 -32.49 15.73
CA ASP A 586 0.99 -33.91 16.01
C ASP A 586 2.27 -34.18 16.80
N THR A 587 3.04 -33.12 17.09
CA THR A 587 4.22 -33.14 17.95
C THR A 587 4.05 -32.24 19.18
N GLY A 588 2.80 -31.91 19.51
CA GLY A 588 2.41 -31.04 20.61
C GLY A 588 2.21 -29.58 20.20
N SER A 589 1.94 -28.73 21.17
CA SER A 589 1.67 -27.31 20.91
C SER A 589 2.97 -26.54 20.71
N MET A 590 3.02 -25.68 19.69
CA MET A 590 4.16 -24.81 19.44
C MET A 590 3.74 -23.48 18.82
N PRO A 591 4.54 -22.41 18.97
CA PRO A 591 4.29 -21.15 18.27
C PRO A 591 4.22 -21.37 16.75
N ILE A 592 3.29 -20.70 16.06
CA ILE A 592 3.20 -20.76 14.60
C ILE A 592 4.51 -20.32 13.92
N GLY A 593 5.25 -19.40 14.56
CA GLY A 593 6.57 -18.97 14.09
C GLY A 593 7.58 -20.12 13.97
N GLU A 594 7.50 -21.15 14.82
CA GLU A 594 8.38 -22.32 14.76
C GLU A 594 7.99 -23.30 13.64
N LEU A 595 6.78 -23.18 13.07
CA LEU A 595 6.36 -23.93 11.88
C LEU A 595 6.91 -23.32 10.57
N LEU A 596 7.54 -22.15 10.63
CA LEU A 596 8.07 -21.45 9.47
C LEU A 596 9.56 -21.79 9.28
N ASN A 597 9.89 -22.41 8.15
CA ASN A 597 11.25 -22.90 7.84
C ASN A 597 12.06 -21.97 6.90
N CYS A 598 11.71 -20.69 6.75
CA CYS A 598 12.31 -19.81 5.73
C CYS A 598 12.23 -18.30 6.09
N PRO A 599 12.98 -17.42 5.39
CA PRO A 599 12.87 -15.95 5.52
C PRO A 599 11.47 -15.43 5.14
N PRO A 600 11.12 -14.19 5.53
CA PRO A 600 9.80 -13.61 5.27
C PRO A 600 9.45 -13.57 3.78
N LEU A 601 8.14 -13.67 3.50
CA LEU A 601 7.49 -13.62 2.17
C LEU A 601 7.67 -14.89 1.31
N GLY A 602 7.02 -16.00 1.70
CA GLY A 602 6.96 -17.21 0.88
C GLY A 602 6.02 -18.32 1.38
N ASP A 603 5.56 -19.16 0.46
CA ASP A 603 4.78 -20.37 0.72
C ASP A 603 5.71 -21.51 1.17
N ASN A 604 5.50 -22.04 2.37
CA ASN A 604 6.34 -23.11 2.92
C ASN A 604 5.55 -24.40 3.12
N PRO A 605 5.95 -25.52 2.50
CA PRO A 605 5.35 -26.80 2.83
C PRO A 605 5.70 -27.18 4.27
N THR A 606 4.69 -27.38 5.11
CA THR A 606 4.88 -27.94 6.45
C THR A 606 4.57 -29.45 6.42
N ARG A 607 5.31 -30.20 7.25
CA ARG A 607 5.11 -31.64 7.44
C ARG A 607 4.27 -31.95 8.67
N SER A 608 4.02 -30.95 9.52
CA SER A 608 3.25 -31.12 10.75
C SER A 608 1.76 -31.20 10.45
N LEU A 609 1.06 -32.05 11.19
CA LEU A 609 -0.40 -32.03 11.21
C LEU A 609 -0.87 -31.00 12.23
N VAL A 610 -1.94 -30.28 11.93
CA VAL A 610 -2.54 -29.27 12.80
C VAL A 610 -3.93 -29.73 13.23
N TYR A 611 -4.24 -29.56 14.51
CA TYR A 611 -5.53 -29.90 15.07
C TYR A 611 -6.60 -28.88 14.64
N ASP A 612 -7.70 -29.36 14.03
CA ASP A 612 -8.80 -28.52 13.55
C ASP A 612 -9.99 -28.42 14.54
N GLY A 613 -9.84 -29.02 15.72
CA GLY A 613 -10.90 -29.14 16.73
C GLY A 613 -11.59 -30.50 16.75
N ASP A 614 -11.27 -31.38 15.81
CA ASP A 614 -11.73 -32.75 15.79
C ASP A 614 -10.60 -33.76 15.53
N ASP A 615 -9.71 -33.47 14.57
CA ASP A 615 -8.58 -34.35 14.23
C ASP A 615 -7.35 -33.57 13.74
N PHE A 616 -6.22 -34.26 13.67
CA PHE A 616 -4.97 -33.73 13.13
C PHE A 616 -4.95 -33.83 11.60
N ASN A 617 -4.91 -32.67 10.93
CA ASN A 617 -4.96 -32.57 9.48
C ASN A 617 -3.67 -31.99 8.92
N LEU A 618 -3.28 -32.40 7.71
CA LEU A 618 -2.08 -31.87 7.06
C LEU A 618 -2.26 -30.39 6.74
N ALA A 619 -1.40 -29.54 7.33
CA ALA A 619 -1.23 -28.17 6.89
C ALA A 619 -0.37 -28.18 5.63
N TYR A 620 -0.94 -27.82 4.48
CA TYR A 620 -0.21 -27.92 3.20
C TYR A 620 0.82 -26.81 3.01
N ILE A 621 0.52 -25.62 3.53
CA ILE A 621 1.34 -24.41 3.35
C ILE A 621 1.28 -23.58 4.65
N SER A 622 2.44 -23.17 5.15
CA SER A 622 2.60 -22.10 6.14
C SER A 622 3.24 -20.87 5.47
N MET A 623 2.81 -19.67 5.84
CA MET A 623 3.27 -18.42 5.20
C MET A 623 3.74 -17.43 6.26
N ASP A 624 4.91 -16.83 6.03
CA ASP A 624 5.35 -15.63 6.74
C ASP A 624 5.01 -14.40 5.90
N ASN A 625 4.02 -13.63 6.34
CA ASN A 625 3.55 -12.43 5.66
C ASN A 625 4.26 -11.15 6.12
N SER A 626 5.37 -11.25 6.85
CA SER A 626 6.11 -10.11 7.41
C SER A 626 5.27 -9.30 8.41
N VAL A 627 5.69 -8.07 8.69
CA VAL A 627 5.08 -7.19 9.69
C VAL A 627 3.69 -6.72 9.23
N ALA A 628 2.68 -6.91 10.08
CA ALA A 628 1.32 -6.45 9.87
C ALA A 628 0.72 -5.90 11.17
N ASP A 629 -0.25 -4.99 11.04
CA ASP A 629 -1.03 -4.51 12.18
C ASP A 629 -2.00 -5.61 12.66
N VAL A 630 -2.00 -5.87 13.97
CA VAL A 630 -2.86 -6.84 14.63
C VAL A 630 -3.86 -6.17 15.57
N ILE A 631 -5.01 -6.81 15.75
CA ILE A 631 -6.06 -6.42 16.69
C ILE A 631 -6.02 -7.43 17.83
N LYS A 632 -5.93 -6.96 19.08
CA LYS A 632 -6.03 -7.83 20.25
C LYS A 632 -7.50 -8.07 20.60
N ILE A 633 -7.90 -9.34 20.67
CA ILE A 633 -9.24 -9.77 21.07
C ILE A 633 -9.12 -10.58 22.36
N SER A 634 -9.86 -10.16 23.39
CA SER A 634 -9.90 -10.84 24.69
C SER A 634 -11.34 -11.27 25.00
N THR A 635 -11.51 -12.48 25.52
CA THR A 635 -12.82 -13.03 25.94
C THR A 635 -13.08 -12.78 27.42
N ASP A 636 -14.33 -13.00 27.85
CA ASP A 636 -14.74 -12.99 29.27
C ASP A 636 -14.06 -14.09 30.11
N LEU A 637 -13.63 -15.19 29.46
CA LEU A 637 -12.79 -16.23 30.08
C LEU A 637 -11.32 -15.81 30.24
N GLY A 638 -10.91 -14.68 29.67
CA GLY A 638 -9.52 -14.21 29.67
C GLY A 638 -8.64 -14.83 28.57
N ILE A 639 -9.24 -15.54 27.61
CA ILE A 639 -8.53 -16.09 26.44
C ILE A 639 -8.27 -14.94 25.46
N GLU A 640 -7.06 -14.86 24.92
CA GLU A 640 -6.65 -13.79 24.01
C GLU A 640 -6.15 -14.33 22.67
N ILE A 641 -6.39 -13.58 21.59
CA ILE A 641 -5.82 -13.82 20.26
C ILE A 641 -5.48 -12.50 19.57
N GLU A 642 -4.43 -12.48 18.76
CA GLU A 642 -3.95 -11.28 18.05
C GLU A 642 -3.93 -11.48 16.52
N PRO A 643 -5.11 -11.46 15.87
CA PRO A 643 -5.23 -11.55 14.41
C PRO A 643 -4.98 -10.23 13.66
N THR A 644 -4.71 -10.32 12.37
CA THR A 644 -4.89 -9.18 11.44
C THR A 644 -6.38 -8.86 11.24
N TYR A 645 -6.70 -7.62 10.87
CA TYR A 645 -8.07 -7.12 10.72
C TYR A 645 -8.99 -8.00 9.85
N ASN A 646 -8.43 -8.65 8.82
CA ASN A 646 -9.16 -9.52 7.88
C ASN A 646 -9.20 -11.02 8.29
N HIS A 647 -8.59 -11.42 9.39
CA HIS A 647 -8.61 -12.83 9.84
C HIS A 647 -10.02 -13.26 10.21
N LEU A 648 -10.42 -14.44 9.73
CA LEU A 648 -11.74 -14.98 10.01
C LEU A 648 -11.72 -15.71 11.36
N ILE A 649 -12.61 -15.29 12.25
CA ILE A 649 -12.83 -15.91 13.55
C ILE A 649 -14.20 -16.57 13.54
N ALA A 650 -14.23 -17.83 14.00
CA ALA A 650 -15.46 -18.59 14.15
C ALA A 650 -16.29 -17.98 15.28
N ASN A 651 -17.53 -17.61 14.95
CA ASN A 651 -18.47 -17.02 15.88
C ASN A 651 -19.80 -17.77 15.84
N ILE A 652 -20.60 -17.61 16.89
CA ILE A 652 -21.97 -18.12 16.96
C ILE A 652 -22.91 -16.92 16.90
N ASP A 653 -23.96 -17.01 16.08
CA ASP A 653 -24.98 -15.97 16.01
C ASP A 653 -26.12 -16.14 17.03
N GLU A 654 -27.07 -15.21 17.02
CA GLU A 654 -28.24 -15.24 17.90
C GLU A 654 -29.13 -16.49 17.73
N ASN A 655 -29.01 -17.19 16.60
CA ASN A 655 -29.76 -18.42 16.31
C ASN A 655 -28.99 -19.69 16.69
N GLY A 656 -27.72 -19.56 17.12
CA GLY A 656 -26.84 -20.67 17.42
C GLY A 656 -26.10 -21.22 16.19
N ASP A 657 -26.14 -20.53 15.05
CA ASP A 657 -25.46 -20.95 13.83
C ASP A 657 -24.00 -20.50 13.83
N PHE A 658 -23.12 -21.39 13.35
CA PHE A 658 -21.72 -21.07 13.13
C PHE A 658 -21.57 -20.12 11.94
N LEU A 659 -20.90 -19.00 12.18
CA LEU A 659 -20.53 -18.02 11.19
C LEU A 659 -19.03 -17.74 11.27
N TRP A 660 -18.51 -17.17 10.19
CA TRP A 660 -17.16 -16.63 10.14
C TRP A 660 -17.27 -15.12 10.00
N LYS A 661 -16.74 -14.39 10.98
CA LYS A 661 -16.61 -12.93 10.93
C LYS A 661 -15.15 -12.54 10.82
N ARG A 662 -14.85 -11.43 10.15
CA ARG A 662 -13.51 -10.85 10.21
C ARG A 662 -13.25 -10.28 11.59
N ALA A 663 -12.00 -10.26 12.01
CA ALA A 663 -11.59 -9.65 13.26
C ALA A 663 -12.06 -8.19 13.39
N GLU A 664 -12.03 -7.42 12.30
CA GLU A 664 -12.53 -6.02 12.24
C GLU A 664 -14.05 -5.89 12.42
N ASP A 665 -14.81 -6.93 12.10
CA ASP A 665 -16.26 -6.93 12.13
C ASP A 665 -16.83 -7.43 13.47
N LEU A 666 -15.97 -7.99 14.34
CA LEU A 666 -16.36 -8.44 15.67
C LEU A 666 -16.69 -7.24 16.57
N LYS A 667 -17.78 -7.39 17.32
CA LYS A 667 -18.25 -6.38 18.26
C LYS A 667 -18.20 -6.94 19.67
N LYS A 668 -18.15 -6.03 20.64
CA LYS A 668 -18.37 -6.40 22.04
C LYS A 668 -19.69 -7.17 22.16
N ASP A 669 -19.68 -8.24 22.94
CA ASP A 669 -20.78 -9.19 23.16
C ASP A 669 -21.04 -10.20 22.02
N ASP A 670 -20.19 -10.23 20.97
CA ASP A 670 -20.18 -11.35 20.01
C ASP A 670 -19.63 -12.64 20.67
N TRP A 671 -20.22 -13.79 20.35
CA TRP A 671 -19.80 -15.10 20.85
C TRP A 671 -18.75 -15.71 19.93
N ILE A 672 -17.55 -15.97 20.47
CA ILE A 672 -16.43 -16.59 19.74
C ILE A 672 -16.28 -18.05 20.16
N VAL A 673 -15.92 -18.92 19.21
CA VAL A 673 -15.75 -20.35 19.45
C VAL A 673 -14.33 -20.64 19.94
N VAL A 674 -14.22 -21.39 21.05
CA VAL A 674 -12.95 -21.90 21.57
C VAL A 674 -12.85 -23.40 21.29
N VAL A 675 -11.69 -23.84 20.83
CA VAL A 675 -11.43 -25.25 20.48
C VAL A 675 -10.82 -25.98 21.67
N LEU A 676 -11.39 -27.13 22.03
CA LEU A 676 -10.94 -27.99 23.13
C LEU A 676 -10.21 -29.25 22.63
N GLY A 677 -9.31 -29.78 23.45
CA GLY A 677 -8.57 -31.00 23.17
C GLY A 677 -7.41 -30.81 22.19
N GLY A 678 -6.91 -31.92 21.61
CA GLY A 678 -5.83 -31.87 20.63
C GLY A 678 -4.43 -31.65 21.21
N HIS A 679 -4.20 -31.95 22.49
CA HIS A 679 -2.85 -32.07 23.02
C HIS A 679 -2.28 -33.46 22.65
N ASN A 680 -1.42 -33.49 21.64
CA ASN A 680 -0.82 -34.71 21.11
C ASN A 680 0.70 -34.52 20.91
N GLY A 681 1.43 -34.51 22.03
CA GLY A 681 2.88 -34.43 22.01
C GLY A 681 3.58 -35.78 22.19
N THR A 682 4.89 -35.77 21.98
CA THR A 682 5.76 -36.94 22.11
C THR A 682 6.86 -36.68 23.12
N ASP A 683 7.11 -37.66 24.00
CA ASP A 683 8.13 -37.53 25.04
C ASP A 683 9.53 -37.53 24.43
N ALA A 684 10.12 -36.32 24.37
CA ALA A 684 11.39 -36.03 23.73
C ALA A 684 12.59 -36.62 24.49
N LEU A 685 13.65 -36.94 23.74
CA LEU A 685 14.95 -37.32 24.31
C LEU A 685 15.61 -36.12 25.00
N LEU A 686 16.20 -36.37 26.16
CA LEU A 686 16.89 -35.35 26.95
C LEU A 686 18.40 -35.44 26.75
N PRO A 687 19.09 -34.31 26.53
CA PRO A 687 20.55 -34.27 26.52
C PRO A 687 21.14 -34.83 27.82
N GLN A 688 22.10 -35.73 27.71
CA GLN A 688 22.76 -36.32 28.88
C GLN A 688 23.90 -35.43 29.37
N ILE A 689 24.22 -35.50 30.67
CA ILE A 689 25.34 -34.76 31.27
C ILE A 689 26.60 -35.63 31.19
N GLU A 690 27.57 -35.23 30.37
CA GLU A 690 28.83 -35.97 30.18
C GLU A 690 29.88 -35.65 31.26
N ASP A 691 30.01 -34.38 31.65
CA ASP A 691 31.02 -33.90 32.61
C ASP A 691 30.35 -33.42 33.91
N GLN A 692 30.32 -34.26 34.94
CA GLN A 692 29.93 -33.87 36.30
C GLN A 692 31.16 -33.60 37.15
N HIS A 693 31.09 -32.61 38.04
CA HIS A 693 32.24 -32.24 38.86
C HIS A 693 32.69 -33.43 39.73
N PHE A 694 33.99 -33.74 39.74
CA PHE A 694 34.54 -34.97 40.36
C PHE A 694 34.24 -35.11 41.87
N ASN A 695 33.96 -34.00 42.55
CA ASN A 695 33.58 -33.93 43.96
C ASN A 695 32.05 -33.78 44.22
N ALA A 696 31.21 -33.79 43.18
CA ALA A 696 29.76 -33.69 43.31
C ALA A 696 29.10 -35.07 43.44
N ASN A 697 27.92 -35.13 44.08
CA ASN A 697 27.08 -36.31 44.05
C ASN A 697 26.60 -36.53 42.62
N LYS A 698 26.86 -37.72 42.06
CA LYS A 698 26.45 -38.04 40.69
C LYS A 698 24.93 -38.03 40.60
N ILE A 699 24.40 -37.27 39.65
CA ILE A 699 22.97 -37.24 39.32
C ILE A 699 22.74 -37.99 38.01
N LEU A 700 21.54 -38.56 37.86
CA LEU A 700 21.06 -39.12 36.59
C LEU A 700 20.10 -38.14 35.93
N ILE A 701 20.16 -38.02 34.60
CA ILE A 701 19.12 -37.37 33.81
C ILE A 701 18.35 -38.49 33.09
N PRO A 702 17.01 -38.55 33.18
CA PRO A 702 16.27 -39.57 32.45
C PRO A 702 16.51 -39.44 30.94
N GLU A 703 16.49 -40.56 30.20
CA GLU A 703 16.74 -40.56 28.76
C GLU A 703 15.72 -39.70 27.98
N ARG A 704 14.49 -39.63 28.49
CA ARG A 704 13.37 -38.85 27.96
C ARG A 704 12.71 -38.05 29.06
N ILE A 705 11.91 -37.07 28.68
CA ILE A 705 11.01 -36.43 29.64
C ILE A 705 10.00 -37.46 30.16
N THR A 706 9.86 -37.55 31.48
CA THR A 706 8.98 -38.50 32.17
C THR A 706 7.87 -37.79 32.92
N PRO A 707 6.78 -38.49 33.27
CA PRO A 707 5.73 -37.91 34.13
C PRO A 707 6.27 -37.40 35.47
N GLU A 708 7.26 -38.07 36.06
CA GLU A 708 7.91 -37.63 37.29
C GLU A 708 8.68 -36.32 37.11
N LEU A 709 9.44 -36.19 36.02
CA LEU A 709 10.13 -34.94 35.71
C LEU A 709 9.15 -33.81 35.39
N GLY A 710 8.04 -34.10 34.72
CA GLY A 710 6.94 -33.16 34.50
C GLY A 710 6.37 -32.63 35.82
N GLU A 711 6.09 -33.53 36.78
CA GLU A 711 5.60 -33.16 38.12
C GLU A 711 6.61 -32.30 38.89
N ILE A 712 7.90 -32.64 38.83
CA ILE A 712 8.97 -31.84 39.44
C ILE A 712 9.05 -30.44 38.81
N LEU A 713 8.95 -30.33 37.48
CA LEU A 713 8.95 -29.04 36.79
C LEU A 713 7.73 -28.19 37.18
N GLY A 714 6.57 -28.81 37.37
CA GLY A 714 5.36 -28.14 37.85
C GLY A 714 5.56 -27.58 39.26
N LEU A 715 6.02 -28.41 40.19
CA LEU A 715 6.36 -28.00 41.55
C LEU A 715 7.42 -26.90 41.56
N TYR A 716 8.39 -26.98 40.63
CA TYR A 716 9.44 -25.97 40.51
C TYR A 716 8.87 -24.62 40.06
N MET A 717 7.91 -24.62 39.15
CA MET A 717 7.26 -23.39 38.67
C MET A 717 6.33 -22.76 39.70
N ALA A 718 5.75 -23.57 40.60
CA ALA A 718 5.03 -23.12 41.78
C ALA A 718 6.01 -22.70 42.91
N ASP A 719 6.24 -23.57 43.89
CA ASP A 719 7.00 -23.31 45.13
C ASP A 719 8.53 -23.46 45.03
N GLY A 720 9.05 -23.83 43.86
CA GLY A 720 10.48 -24.03 43.68
C GLY A 720 11.28 -22.75 43.38
N CYS A 721 12.53 -22.71 43.82
CA CYS A 721 13.52 -21.73 43.37
C CYS A 721 14.94 -22.31 43.28
N ILE A 722 15.81 -21.68 42.49
CA ILE A 722 17.25 -21.95 42.49
C ILE A 722 17.94 -20.80 43.21
N SER A 723 18.57 -21.10 44.35
CA SER A 723 19.31 -20.10 45.13
C SER A 723 20.58 -19.63 44.39
N THR A 724 21.08 -18.45 44.76
CA THR A 724 22.31 -17.86 44.20
C THR A 724 23.55 -18.75 44.36
N ASN A 725 23.53 -19.67 45.33
CA ASN A 725 24.59 -20.64 45.59
C ASN A 725 24.39 -21.98 44.85
N GLY A 726 23.51 -22.05 43.84
CA GLY A 726 23.28 -23.25 43.04
C GLY A 726 22.64 -24.41 43.80
N ARG A 727 21.55 -24.10 44.52
CA ARG A 727 20.75 -25.10 45.26
C ARG A 727 19.31 -25.01 44.82
N LEU A 728 18.69 -26.16 44.55
CA LEU A 728 17.26 -26.26 44.29
C LEU A 728 16.52 -26.33 45.62
N VAL A 729 15.55 -25.45 45.82
CA VAL A 729 14.80 -25.31 47.07
C VAL A 729 13.31 -25.36 46.75
N PHE A 730 12.55 -26.15 47.51
CA PHE A 730 11.09 -26.11 47.53
C PHE A 730 10.64 -25.67 48.92
N SER A 731 9.79 -24.65 48.99
CA SER A 731 9.27 -24.10 50.26
C SER A 731 7.80 -24.47 50.41
N LEU A 732 7.44 -25.29 51.40
CA LEU A 732 6.09 -25.86 51.56
C LEU A 732 5.53 -25.63 52.97
N ASP A 733 4.21 -25.52 53.16
CA ASP A 733 3.61 -25.45 54.50
C ASP A 733 3.91 -26.75 55.28
N ASN A 734 4.23 -26.61 56.57
CA ASN A 734 4.54 -27.75 57.46
C ASN A 734 3.40 -28.79 57.53
N LYS A 735 2.17 -28.41 57.18
CA LYS A 735 1.00 -29.30 57.17
C LYS A 735 0.99 -30.26 55.98
N ASP A 736 1.73 -29.97 54.92
CA ASP A 736 1.72 -30.76 53.68
C ASP A 736 2.75 -31.91 53.71
N SER A 737 2.74 -32.67 54.81
CA SER A 737 3.68 -33.77 55.04
C SER A 737 3.69 -34.83 53.93
N ASP A 738 2.53 -35.09 53.32
CA ASP A 738 2.41 -36.02 52.18
C ASP A 738 3.10 -35.46 50.92
N LEU A 739 3.02 -34.15 50.69
CA LEU A 739 3.68 -33.48 49.56
C LEU A 739 5.19 -33.45 49.76
N ILE A 740 5.65 -33.17 50.99
CA ILE A 740 7.08 -33.21 51.34
C ILE A 740 7.67 -34.59 51.01
N GLN A 741 7.00 -35.68 51.42
CA GLN A 741 7.43 -37.04 51.11
C GLN A 741 7.41 -37.30 49.59
N ARG A 742 6.37 -36.85 48.90
CA ARG A 742 6.24 -36.98 47.44
C ARG A 742 7.40 -36.33 46.70
N ILE A 743 7.81 -35.12 47.08
CA ILE A 743 8.95 -34.42 46.45
C ILE A 743 10.24 -35.21 46.64
N GLN A 744 10.49 -35.71 47.85
CA GLN A 744 11.69 -36.51 48.13
C GLN A 744 11.72 -37.78 47.26
N ASP A 745 10.60 -38.50 47.16
CA ASP A 745 10.47 -39.70 46.33
C ASP A 745 10.68 -39.40 44.85
N LEU A 746 10.10 -38.30 44.34
CA LEU A 746 10.27 -37.86 42.95
C LEU A 746 11.73 -37.53 42.63
N MET A 747 12.41 -36.80 43.51
CA MET A 747 13.81 -36.39 43.33
C MET A 747 14.76 -37.59 43.36
N ILE A 748 14.55 -38.54 44.28
CA ILE A 748 15.31 -39.79 44.33
C ILE A 748 15.05 -40.62 43.07
N LYS A 749 13.78 -40.78 42.67
CA LYS A 749 13.42 -41.61 41.52
C LYS A 749 13.92 -41.04 40.18
N THR A 750 13.89 -39.72 40.03
CA THR A 750 14.20 -39.06 38.75
C THR A 750 15.68 -38.76 38.60
N PHE A 751 16.34 -38.34 39.67
CA PHE A 751 17.72 -37.84 39.63
C PHE A 751 18.71 -38.63 40.51
N GLU A 752 18.24 -39.63 41.27
CA GLU A 752 19.00 -40.26 42.36
C GLU A 752 19.50 -39.25 43.41
N LEU A 753 18.79 -38.14 43.57
CA LEU A 753 19.18 -37.05 44.44
C LEU A 753 18.34 -37.04 45.73
N SER A 754 18.96 -37.37 46.85
CA SER A 754 18.34 -37.27 48.18
C SER A 754 18.30 -35.82 48.68
N VAL A 755 17.32 -35.51 49.54
CA VAL A 755 17.25 -34.22 50.22
C VAL A 755 18.48 -34.01 51.10
N GLY A 756 19.08 -32.83 51.03
CA GLY A 756 20.28 -32.50 51.78
C GLY A 756 19.97 -31.91 53.16
N ILE A 757 19.07 -30.93 53.21
CA ILE A 757 18.60 -30.29 54.44
C ILE A 757 17.10 -30.07 54.34
N VAL A 758 16.40 -30.34 55.45
CA VAL A 758 15.05 -29.85 55.71
C VAL A 758 15.19 -28.77 56.77
N ASP A 759 14.91 -27.50 56.41
CA ASP A 759 14.93 -26.37 57.34
C ASP A 759 13.50 -26.04 57.76
N ASP A 760 13.09 -26.60 58.91
CA ASP A 760 11.74 -26.42 59.46
C ASP A 760 11.63 -25.05 60.14
N LYS A 761 10.81 -24.16 59.57
CA LYS A 761 10.45 -22.87 60.18
C LYS A 761 9.07 -22.98 60.84
N GLU A 762 8.63 -21.92 61.53
CA GLU A 762 7.37 -21.97 62.29
C GLU A 762 6.14 -22.32 61.44
N THR A 763 6.12 -21.95 60.15
CA THR A 763 4.96 -22.14 59.28
C THR A 763 5.25 -22.89 57.98
N TYR A 764 6.51 -23.10 57.60
CA TYR A 764 6.89 -23.78 56.35
C TYR A 764 8.25 -24.48 56.48
N SER A 765 8.48 -25.50 55.67
CA SER A 765 9.72 -26.27 55.57
C SER A 765 10.39 -26.00 54.22
N ASP A 766 11.69 -25.71 54.24
CA ASP A 766 12.50 -25.64 53.02
C ASP A 766 13.20 -26.98 52.75
N LEU A 767 12.86 -27.63 51.63
CA LEU A 767 13.55 -28.83 51.13
C LEU A 767 14.70 -28.41 50.22
N ILE A 768 15.94 -28.60 50.68
CA ILE A 768 17.14 -28.15 49.97
C ILE A 768 17.86 -29.34 49.32
N PHE A 769 18.00 -29.29 48.01
CA PHE A 769 18.75 -30.26 47.19
C PHE A 769 20.05 -29.63 46.67
N TYR A 770 21.19 -30.25 46.99
CA TYR A 770 22.52 -29.75 46.61
C TYR A 770 23.01 -30.40 45.32
N SER A 771 22.84 -29.71 44.19
CA SER A 771 23.44 -30.11 42.93
C SER A 771 23.61 -28.92 41.99
N HIS A 772 24.86 -28.46 41.84
CA HIS A 772 25.21 -27.45 40.84
C HIS A 772 24.96 -27.98 39.43
N ASP A 773 25.31 -29.24 39.17
CA ASP A 773 25.12 -29.88 37.87
C ASP A 773 23.64 -29.88 37.44
N LEU A 774 22.70 -30.12 38.37
CA LEU A 774 21.26 -30.06 38.10
C LEU A 774 20.77 -28.63 37.86
N CYS A 775 21.26 -27.66 38.64
CA CYS A 775 20.92 -26.25 38.43
C CYS A 775 21.43 -25.72 37.08
N ASP A 776 22.65 -26.10 36.69
CA ASP A 776 23.23 -25.77 35.39
C ASP A 776 22.47 -26.46 34.26
N TYR A 777 21.98 -27.68 34.48
CA TYR A 777 21.12 -28.38 33.54
C TYR A 777 19.79 -27.65 33.33
N PHE A 778 19.11 -27.21 34.40
CA PHE A 778 17.90 -26.37 34.30
C PHE A 778 18.15 -25.08 33.51
N GLU A 779 19.32 -24.46 33.66
CA GLU A 779 19.69 -23.27 32.92
C GLU A 779 19.95 -23.57 31.43
N LYS A 780 20.73 -24.60 31.12
CA LYS A 780 21.02 -25.05 29.74
C LYS A 780 19.75 -25.42 28.98
N MET A 781 18.81 -26.09 29.65
CA MET A 781 17.52 -26.47 29.08
C MET A 781 16.50 -25.32 29.01
N LYS A 782 16.86 -24.13 29.52
CA LYS A 782 15.99 -22.95 29.62
C LYS A 782 14.72 -23.21 30.43
N TRP A 783 14.85 -23.95 31.54
CA TRP A 783 13.77 -24.26 32.48
C TRP A 783 13.84 -23.39 33.74
N LYS A 784 14.97 -22.73 33.99
CA LYS A 784 15.20 -21.87 35.17
C LYS A 784 14.37 -20.58 35.11
N LYS A 785 13.61 -20.30 36.18
CA LYS A 785 12.91 -19.01 36.39
C LYS A 785 13.77 -18.04 37.21
N THR A 786 13.72 -16.75 36.91
CA THR A 786 14.46 -15.69 37.64
C THR A 786 13.75 -15.26 38.92
N SER A 787 12.43 -15.22 38.90
CA SER A 787 11.57 -14.94 40.04
C SER A 787 10.21 -15.62 39.85
N SER A 788 9.35 -15.59 40.88
CA SER A 788 7.97 -16.09 40.75
C SER A 788 7.13 -15.28 39.75
N ALA A 789 7.47 -14.00 39.49
CA ALA A 789 6.80 -13.19 38.48
C ALA A 789 7.19 -13.60 37.04
N ASP A 790 8.33 -14.26 36.89
CA ASP A 790 8.86 -14.71 35.60
C ASP A 790 8.60 -16.20 35.36
N ALA A 791 7.74 -16.84 36.17
CA ALA A 791 7.41 -18.26 36.00
C ALA A 791 6.71 -18.51 34.65
N PHE A 792 6.92 -19.67 34.05
CA PHE A 792 6.39 -20.04 32.73
C PHE A 792 6.27 -21.57 32.60
N ILE A 793 5.55 -22.04 31.59
CA ILE A 793 5.50 -23.45 31.22
C ILE A 793 6.63 -23.73 30.22
N PRO A 794 7.59 -24.63 30.52
CA PRO A 794 8.65 -24.97 29.58
C PRO A 794 8.10 -25.53 28.26
N GLN A 795 8.69 -25.13 27.13
CA GLN A 795 8.22 -25.55 25.79
C GLN A 795 8.17 -27.07 25.63
N ILE A 796 9.09 -27.80 26.27
CA ILE A 796 9.09 -29.27 26.27
C ILE A 796 7.80 -29.85 26.85
N ILE A 797 7.14 -29.17 27.81
CA ILE A 797 5.85 -29.62 28.39
C ILE A 797 4.72 -29.50 27.37
N PHE A 798 4.68 -28.43 26.58
CA PHE A 798 3.72 -28.28 25.49
C PHE A 798 3.90 -29.33 24.38
N GLN A 799 5.13 -29.83 24.21
CA GLN A 799 5.51 -30.84 23.22
C GLN A 799 5.46 -32.29 23.73
N SER A 800 5.28 -32.49 25.03
CA SER A 800 5.27 -33.83 25.64
C SER A 800 3.90 -34.52 25.52
N SER A 801 3.84 -35.79 25.86
CA SER A 801 2.56 -36.50 25.94
C SER A 801 1.61 -35.85 26.96
N ALA A 802 0.31 -36.06 26.76
CA ALA A 802 -0.71 -35.58 27.69
C ALA A 802 -0.46 -36.03 29.14
N ILE A 803 0.15 -37.21 29.34
CA ILE A 803 0.49 -37.73 30.67
C ILE A 803 1.53 -36.84 31.34
N VAL A 804 2.60 -36.47 30.63
CA VAL A 804 3.64 -35.57 31.16
C VAL A 804 3.08 -34.18 31.43
N ALA A 805 2.28 -33.64 30.49
CA ALA A 805 1.63 -32.34 30.68
C ALA A 805 0.67 -32.33 31.89
N MET A 806 -0.14 -33.37 32.07
CA MET A 806 -1.00 -33.52 33.25
C MET A 806 -0.19 -33.64 34.55
N SER A 807 0.95 -34.34 34.52
CA SER A 807 1.85 -34.39 35.68
C SER A 807 2.43 -33.02 36.03
N PHE A 808 2.78 -32.21 35.02
CA PHE A 808 3.21 -30.82 35.25
C PHE A 808 2.09 -29.99 35.88
N VAL A 809 0.86 -30.08 35.36
CA VAL A 809 -0.31 -29.40 35.95
C VAL A 809 -0.54 -29.87 37.40
N ARG A 810 -0.40 -31.17 37.68
CA ARG A 810 -0.49 -31.70 39.04
C ARG A 810 0.56 -31.07 39.95
N GLY A 811 1.81 -30.96 39.48
CA GLY A 811 2.88 -30.34 40.26
C GLY A 811 2.60 -28.87 40.56
N LEU A 812 2.08 -28.11 39.58
CA LEU A 812 1.67 -26.71 39.78
C LEU A 812 0.57 -26.58 40.85
N PHE A 813 -0.51 -27.36 40.72
CA PHE A 813 -1.63 -27.30 41.64
C PHE A 813 -1.31 -27.89 43.02
N ALA A 814 -0.37 -28.82 43.12
CA ALA A 814 0.09 -29.33 44.40
C ALA A 814 0.86 -28.27 45.21
N GLY A 815 1.52 -27.32 44.54
CA GLY A 815 2.19 -26.19 45.19
C GLY A 815 1.25 -25.04 45.52
N ASP A 816 0.85 -24.26 44.50
CA ASP A 816 0.08 -23.02 44.68
C ASP A 816 -1.45 -23.18 44.44
N GLY A 817 -1.95 -24.42 44.33
CA GLY A 817 -3.36 -24.68 44.05
C GLY A 817 -4.22 -24.80 45.32
N ASP A 818 -5.48 -24.37 45.24
CA ASP A 818 -6.48 -24.65 46.26
C ASP A 818 -7.78 -25.20 45.64
N VAL A 819 -8.66 -25.74 46.49
CA VAL A 819 -10.03 -26.10 46.11
C VAL A 819 -10.96 -25.26 46.95
N HIS A 820 -11.67 -24.33 46.30
CA HIS A 820 -12.60 -23.45 46.99
C HIS A 820 -13.83 -24.22 47.47
N SER A 821 -14.59 -23.66 48.41
CA SER A 821 -15.79 -24.27 49.01
C SER A 821 -16.92 -24.61 48.01
N ASP A 822 -16.84 -24.08 46.79
CA ASP A 822 -17.77 -24.36 45.68
C ASP A 822 -17.35 -25.61 44.87
N GLY A 823 -16.20 -26.22 45.21
CA GLY A 823 -15.66 -27.40 44.56
C GLY A 823 -14.78 -27.11 43.34
N TYR A 824 -14.55 -25.84 42.98
CA TYR A 824 -13.71 -25.48 41.85
C TYR A 824 -12.24 -25.37 42.27
N PRO A 825 -11.31 -26.10 41.62
CA PRO A 825 -9.89 -25.88 41.79
C PRO A 825 -9.49 -24.48 41.31
N ARG A 826 -8.67 -23.77 42.07
CA ARG A 826 -8.08 -22.50 41.64
C ARG A 826 -6.57 -22.56 41.78
N TYR A 827 -5.90 -21.80 40.93
CA TYR A 827 -4.45 -21.65 40.92
C TYR A 827 -4.15 -20.16 40.95
N TYR A 828 -3.30 -19.74 41.88
CA TYR A 828 -2.92 -18.34 42.02
C TYR A 828 -1.46 -18.18 41.60
N SER A 829 -1.16 -17.15 40.82
CA SER A 829 0.21 -16.78 40.50
C SER A 829 0.30 -15.30 40.20
N ILE A 830 1.46 -14.71 40.53
CA ILE A 830 1.81 -13.35 40.15
C ILE A 830 2.35 -13.27 38.71
N SER A 831 2.66 -14.41 38.08
CA SER A 831 3.10 -14.48 36.68
C SER A 831 1.90 -14.54 35.74
N GLU A 832 1.63 -13.43 35.06
CA GLU A 832 0.61 -13.39 33.99
C GLU A 832 0.93 -14.38 32.87
N THR A 833 2.22 -14.53 32.52
CA THR A 833 2.70 -15.47 31.51
C THR A 833 2.35 -16.91 31.87
N LEU A 834 2.63 -17.34 33.11
CA LEU A 834 2.33 -18.69 33.57
C LEU A 834 0.83 -18.98 33.54
N VAL A 835 0.01 -18.04 34.02
CA VAL A 835 -1.45 -18.21 34.08
C VAL A 835 -2.05 -18.32 32.68
N LYS A 836 -1.61 -17.48 31.73
CA LYS A 836 -2.06 -17.56 30.33
C LYS A 836 -1.60 -18.85 29.65
N GLN A 837 -0.36 -19.26 29.86
CA GLN A 837 0.16 -20.52 29.32
C GLN A 837 -0.55 -21.74 29.92
N LEU A 838 -0.86 -21.71 31.22
CA LEU A 838 -1.64 -22.75 31.90
C LEU A 838 -3.06 -22.85 31.32
N GLN A 839 -3.72 -21.73 31.07
CA GLN A 839 -5.02 -21.73 30.38
C GLN A 839 -4.93 -22.38 29.00
N GLN A 840 -3.89 -22.07 28.21
CA GLN A 840 -3.68 -22.70 26.90
C GLN A 840 -3.41 -24.21 26.99
N LEU A 841 -2.60 -24.63 27.98
CA LEU A 841 -2.31 -26.04 28.21
C LEU A 841 -3.56 -26.82 28.62
N LEU A 842 -4.37 -26.26 29.54
CA LEU A 842 -5.63 -26.84 29.99
C LEU A 842 -6.63 -26.97 28.83
N LEU A 843 -6.75 -25.96 27.97
CA LEU A 843 -7.60 -26.04 26.78
C LEU A 843 -7.20 -27.20 25.85
N GLY A 844 -5.89 -27.44 25.68
CA GLY A 844 -5.37 -28.59 24.94
C GLY A 844 -5.67 -29.94 25.60
N LEU A 845 -5.76 -29.96 26.93
CA LEU A 845 -6.12 -31.12 27.76
C LEU A 845 -7.64 -31.28 27.96
N ASP A 846 -8.46 -30.57 27.18
CA ASP A 846 -9.93 -30.62 27.23
C ASP A 846 -10.54 -30.03 28.51
N ILE A 847 -9.85 -29.06 29.13
CA ILE A 847 -10.28 -28.37 30.35
C ILE A 847 -10.43 -26.87 30.08
N VAL A 848 -11.63 -26.33 30.27
CA VAL A 848 -11.91 -24.90 30.18
C VAL A 848 -11.67 -24.23 31.54
N SER A 849 -10.91 -23.14 31.55
CA SER A 849 -10.67 -22.32 32.73
C SER A 849 -10.88 -20.84 32.44
N SER A 850 -11.20 -20.07 33.49
CA SER A 850 -11.29 -18.60 33.43
C SER A 850 -10.17 -17.96 34.21
N ILE A 851 -9.69 -16.82 33.72
CA ILE A 851 -8.70 -15.99 34.42
C ILE A 851 -9.43 -14.83 35.09
N VAL A 852 -9.18 -14.65 36.39
CA VAL A 852 -9.68 -13.52 37.17
C VAL A 852 -8.48 -12.76 37.74
N VAL A 853 -8.38 -11.47 37.45
CA VAL A 853 -7.36 -10.59 38.01
C VAL A 853 -7.94 -9.97 39.28
N ASN A 854 -7.35 -10.31 40.43
CA ASN A 854 -7.75 -9.80 41.75
C ASN A 854 -7.02 -8.52 42.15
#